data_AF-A0A6L8CCR7-F1
#
_entry.id   AF-A0A6L8CCR7-F1
#
_cell.length_a   1.000
_cell.length_b   1.000
_cell.length_c   1.000
_cell.angle_alpha   90.00
_cell.angle_beta   90.00
_cell.angle_gamma   90.00
#
_symmetry.space_group_name_H-M   'P 1'
#
loop_
_entity.id
_entity.type
_entity.pdbx_description
1 polymer ?
#
loop_
_entity_poly.entity_id
_entity_poly.type
_entity_poly.pdbx_seq_one_letter_code
_entity_poly.pdbx_strand_id
1 'polypeptide(L)'
;MRIFYVCLLACLVGGSGGTSPQPLTVNKLFRSGAVLQRDASVPVWGTATADAIVMVSLDQDEQSVRADSDGNWLATLEPRPAGGPHRLMVATDTDTLVAENIMYGDVWVASGQSNMEWSVANSADAEREIASADDPLLRHYKVPRSWSYTPEDTLAGGQWHFANPEHVGAFTAVGYSFARELRASADIPIGILNTSWGGSRIEAWMDPPALGMDDAQITRLWDAPKARADSLIRIFTEEHGASANSDPGFEADVPLWADPNLDDTEWMEIPAPGPWEAGGLEGLNGIAWYRTSFELDTVPTDAVLHLGTVDDRDMTWINGHLVGETDRYLIEREYAIGEGILQPGVNQLTVRVHDTGGNGGLVADDARLALQWPDGEVDLEGTWKIRVGQFQINPGGNPNQLPTLLYNSMIHPILDFPITGFIWYQGESNAGDPVTATAYAAQFQSMINRWRTLWEHEDAPFLFVSLASFLAAQDEPQESNWAILRESQAAAMELPNVGQAITLDIGEAEDIHPRNKQDVGYRLALWARSLVYGDQVVHAGPIYREHSIEHGKVTLWFDHVGGGLATRDDGPLGGFAIAGEEGEFIWADAQIQGDSIVVSHPDIPNPTSVRYAWAYNPTTANLINAEGLPAAPFRTGR
;
A
#
# COMPACT_ATOMS: atom_id res chain seq x y z
N MET A 1 37.41 -56.62 55.45
CA MET A 1 37.47 -56.03 54.10
C MET A 1 36.58 -56.85 53.17
N ARG A 2 35.32 -56.47 53.03
CA ARG A 2 34.36 -57.02 52.05
C ARG A 2 33.45 -55.87 51.62
N ILE A 3 33.55 -55.50 50.36
CA ILE A 3 32.80 -54.44 49.69
C ILE A 3 31.44 -55.04 49.29
N PHE A 4 30.35 -54.42 49.73
CA PHE A 4 29.00 -54.70 49.23
C PHE A 4 28.65 -53.68 48.15
N TYR A 5 28.32 -54.18 46.95
CA TYR A 5 27.69 -53.40 45.88
C TYR A 5 26.22 -53.18 46.22
N VAL A 6 25.78 -51.91 46.25
CA VAL A 6 24.37 -51.53 46.31
C VAL A 6 23.88 -51.34 44.89
N CYS A 7 22.98 -52.22 44.44
CA CYS A 7 22.19 -52.01 43.22
C CYS A 7 21.06 -51.03 43.52
N LEU A 8 21.11 -49.83 42.93
CA LEU A 8 20.00 -48.89 42.89
C LEU A 8 19.10 -49.24 41.68
N LEU A 9 17.91 -49.78 41.95
CA LEU A 9 16.80 -49.77 40.99
C LEU A 9 16.35 -48.31 40.82
N ALA A 10 16.54 -47.74 39.64
CA ALA A 10 15.88 -46.50 39.24
C ALA A 10 14.46 -46.84 38.75
N CYS A 11 13.45 -46.46 39.53
CA CYS A 11 12.07 -46.39 39.04
C CYS A 11 11.98 -45.26 38.02
N LEU A 12 11.74 -45.60 36.75
CA LEU A 12 11.24 -44.66 35.75
C LEU A 12 9.83 -44.22 36.18
N VAL A 13 9.73 -43.05 36.78
CA VAL A 13 8.47 -42.29 36.82
C VAL A 13 8.35 -41.64 35.44
N GLY A 14 7.45 -42.17 34.60
CA GLY A 14 7.02 -41.48 33.39
C GLY A 14 6.36 -40.18 33.80
N GLY A 15 7.08 -39.07 33.67
CA GLY A 15 6.49 -37.74 33.78
C GLY A 15 5.58 -37.53 32.58
N SER A 16 4.27 -37.62 32.80
CA SER A 16 3.30 -36.95 31.94
C SER A 16 3.59 -35.47 32.04
N GLY A 17 4.26 -34.91 31.03
CA GLY A 17 4.40 -33.46 30.88
C GLY A 17 3.01 -32.88 30.71
N GLY A 18 2.40 -32.41 31.80
CA GLY A 18 1.19 -31.63 31.73
C GLY A 18 1.52 -30.34 30.99
N THR A 19 0.95 -30.17 29.79
CA THR A 19 0.93 -28.90 29.09
C THR A 19 0.25 -27.88 29.99
N SER A 20 0.89 -26.72 30.21
CA SER A 20 0.25 -25.60 30.90
C SER A 20 -1.06 -25.26 30.20
N PRO A 21 -2.15 -24.95 30.93
CA PRO A 21 -3.43 -24.62 30.31
C PRO A 21 -3.25 -23.42 29.37
N GLN A 22 -3.65 -23.60 28.11
CA GLN A 22 -3.68 -22.53 27.12
C GLN A 22 -5.02 -21.79 27.24
N PRO A 23 -5.02 -20.43 27.26
CA PRO A 23 -6.26 -19.66 27.31
C PRO A 23 -7.07 -19.85 26.02
N LEU A 24 -8.40 -19.76 26.11
CA LEU A 24 -9.26 -19.71 24.93
C LEU A 24 -8.91 -18.48 24.07
N THR A 25 -8.61 -18.72 22.80
CA THR A 25 -8.49 -17.69 21.77
C THR A 25 -9.48 -17.98 20.65
N VAL A 26 -9.94 -16.91 19.99
CA VAL A 26 -10.75 -16.96 18.77
C VAL A 26 -10.09 -16.00 17.78
N ASN A 27 -9.99 -16.38 16.50
CA ASN A 27 -9.43 -15.53 15.45
C ASN A 27 -10.05 -14.11 15.50
N LYS A 28 -9.22 -13.09 15.28
CA LYS A 28 -9.55 -11.68 15.49
C LYS A 28 -10.63 -11.16 14.52
N LEU A 29 -10.92 -11.89 13.45
CA LEU A 29 -12.05 -11.59 12.55
C LEU A 29 -13.42 -11.80 13.23
N PHE A 30 -13.52 -12.70 14.21
CA PHE A 30 -14.74 -12.99 14.97
C PHE A 30 -14.83 -12.11 16.23
N ARG A 31 -15.04 -10.81 16.01
CA ARG A 31 -15.19 -9.79 17.06
C ARG A 31 -16.44 -8.97 16.83
N SER A 32 -16.84 -8.20 17.85
CA SER A 32 -18.02 -7.35 17.74
C SER A 32 -17.95 -6.44 16.52
N GLY A 33 -19.06 -6.32 15.79
CA GLY A 33 -19.09 -5.57 14.54
C GLY A 33 -18.62 -6.34 13.30
N ALA A 34 -18.31 -7.63 13.38
CA ALA A 34 -17.94 -8.39 12.18
C ALA A 34 -19.05 -8.49 11.14
N VAL A 35 -18.65 -8.57 9.87
CA VAL A 35 -19.50 -9.02 8.76
C VAL A 35 -18.99 -10.38 8.34
N LEU A 36 -19.83 -11.40 8.48
CA LEU A 36 -19.59 -12.76 8.00
C LEU A 36 -20.19 -12.92 6.60
N GLN A 37 -19.59 -13.76 5.77
CA GLN A 37 -20.10 -14.01 4.43
C GLN A 37 -21.49 -14.66 4.50
N ARG A 38 -22.47 -14.04 3.84
CA ARG A 38 -23.81 -14.60 3.66
C ARG A 38 -23.78 -15.78 2.69
N ASP A 39 -24.79 -16.64 2.81
CA ASP A 39 -25.07 -17.77 1.92
C ASP A 39 -23.90 -18.77 1.79
N ALA A 40 -22.95 -18.75 2.74
CA ALA A 40 -21.82 -19.65 2.84
C ALA A 40 -21.65 -20.16 4.28
N SER A 41 -21.10 -21.38 4.42
CA SER A 41 -20.70 -21.90 5.72
C SER A 41 -19.50 -21.11 6.24
N VAL A 42 -19.50 -20.73 7.52
CA VAL A 42 -18.45 -19.88 8.11
C VAL A 42 -17.69 -20.67 9.17
N PRO A 43 -16.44 -21.08 8.90
CA PRO A 43 -15.56 -21.63 9.94
C PRO A 43 -15.28 -20.56 11.00
N VAL A 44 -15.39 -20.91 12.27
CA VAL A 44 -14.95 -20.12 13.42
C VAL A 44 -13.88 -20.95 14.11
N TRP A 45 -12.69 -20.38 14.27
CA TRP A 45 -11.53 -21.11 14.76
C TRP A 45 -10.70 -20.31 15.77
N GLY A 46 -9.83 -21.03 16.47
CA GLY A 46 -8.87 -20.48 17.42
C GLY A 46 -8.14 -21.58 18.16
N THR A 47 -7.61 -21.24 19.34
CA THR A 47 -6.91 -22.19 20.22
C THR A 47 -7.57 -22.27 21.59
N ALA A 48 -7.38 -23.38 22.28
CA ALA A 48 -7.77 -23.60 23.66
C ALA A 48 -6.82 -24.63 24.28
N THR A 49 -7.00 -24.93 25.57
CA THR A 49 -6.29 -26.06 26.17
C THR A 49 -6.61 -27.35 25.40
N ALA A 50 -5.58 -28.16 25.09
CA ALA A 50 -5.76 -29.42 24.38
C ALA A 50 -6.85 -30.30 25.02
N ASP A 51 -7.63 -30.98 24.20
CA ASP A 51 -8.81 -31.77 24.58
C ASP A 51 -9.98 -31.01 25.23
N ALA A 52 -9.89 -29.67 25.41
CA ALA A 52 -11.00 -28.87 25.92
C ALA A 52 -12.22 -28.93 24.99
N ILE A 53 -13.41 -28.90 25.58
CA ILE A 53 -14.65 -28.71 24.82
C ILE A 53 -14.87 -27.21 24.65
N VAL A 54 -14.95 -26.78 23.39
CA VAL A 54 -15.26 -25.41 23.00
C VAL A 54 -16.69 -25.38 22.49
N MET A 55 -17.54 -24.61 23.15
CA MET A 55 -18.91 -24.34 22.76
C MET A 55 -18.94 -23.05 21.92
N VAL A 56 -19.50 -23.12 20.72
CA VAL A 56 -19.71 -21.98 19.82
C VAL A 56 -21.21 -21.83 19.62
N SER A 57 -21.76 -20.66 19.94
CA SER A 57 -23.18 -20.37 19.75
C SER A 57 -23.38 -19.09 18.95
N LEU A 58 -24.23 -19.14 17.93
CA LEU A 58 -24.74 -17.98 17.21
C LEU A 58 -26.24 -17.84 17.49
N ASP A 59 -26.58 -16.83 18.29
CA ASP A 59 -27.91 -16.65 18.90
C ASP A 59 -28.32 -17.87 19.73
N GLN A 60 -29.22 -18.71 19.20
CA GLN A 60 -29.73 -19.93 19.82
C GLN A 60 -29.12 -21.20 19.22
N ASP A 61 -28.43 -21.10 18.09
CA ASP A 61 -27.79 -22.24 17.44
C ASP A 61 -26.45 -22.49 18.11
N GLU A 62 -26.22 -23.71 18.59
CA GLU A 62 -25.05 -24.08 19.38
C GLU A 62 -24.39 -25.33 18.82
N GLN A 63 -23.05 -25.31 18.80
CA GLN A 63 -22.21 -26.45 18.48
C GLN A 63 -21.09 -26.59 19.50
N SER A 64 -20.74 -27.82 19.86
CA SER A 64 -19.56 -28.12 20.68
C SER A 64 -18.53 -28.86 19.85
N VAL A 65 -17.28 -28.43 19.92
CA VAL A 65 -16.13 -29.07 19.28
C VAL A 65 -15.04 -29.34 20.32
N ARG A 66 -14.15 -30.28 20.03
CA ARG A 66 -13.02 -30.59 20.91
C ARG A 66 -11.75 -30.01 20.30
N ALA A 67 -10.98 -29.28 21.08
CA ALA A 67 -9.64 -28.84 20.69
C ALA A 67 -8.71 -30.05 20.51
N ASP A 68 -7.89 -30.03 19.46
CA ASP A 68 -6.95 -31.10 19.15
C ASP A 68 -5.76 -31.15 20.13
N SER A 69 -4.79 -32.03 19.86
CA SER A 69 -3.60 -32.18 20.70
C SER A 69 -2.69 -30.95 20.73
N ASP A 70 -2.76 -30.11 19.71
CA ASP A 70 -2.00 -28.87 19.60
C ASP A 70 -2.78 -27.66 20.15
N GLY A 71 -4.06 -27.88 20.50
CA GLY A 71 -4.96 -26.89 21.07
C GLY A 71 -5.85 -26.21 20.04
N ASN A 72 -5.76 -26.55 18.75
CA ASN A 72 -6.57 -25.92 17.70
C ASN A 72 -8.00 -26.45 17.74
N TRP A 73 -8.96 -25.59 17.46
CA TRP A 73 -10.37 -25.97 17.32
C TRP A 73 -11.02 -25.18 16.18
N LEU A 74 -12.02 -25.80 15.56
CA LEU A 74 -12.81 -25.22 14.48
C LEU A 74 -14.25 -25.69 14.62
N ALA A 75 -15.20 -24.75 14.63
CA ALA A 75 -16.64 -25.01 14.52
C ALA A 75 -17.18 -24.29 13.30
N THR A 76 -18.14 -24.87 12.60
CA THR A 76 -18.68 -24.29 11.37
C THR A 76 -20.09 -23.75 11.64
N LEU A 77 -20.30 -22.47 11.37
CA LEU A 77 -21.62 -21.87 11.38
C LEU A 77 -22.32 -22.19 10.05
N GLU A 78 -23.59 -22.59 10.13
CA GLU A 78 -24.41 -22.88 8.96
C GLU A 78 -24.63 -21.61 8.10
N PRO A 79 -24.82 -21.76 6.78
CA PRO A 79 -25.12 -20.64 5.89
C PRO A 79 -26.37 -19.86 6.34
N ARG A 80 -26.27 -18.53 6.31
CA ARG A 80 -27.39 -17.62 6.60
C ARG A 80 -27.52 -16.53 5.52
N PRO A 81 -28.75 -16.08 5.20
CA PRO A 81 -28.95 -14.95 4.30
C PRO A 81 -28.43 -13.65 4.93
N ALA A 82 -28.32 -12.59 4.13
CA ALA A 82 -27.94 -11.27 4.61
C ALA A 82 -28.84 -10.80 5.76
N GLY A 83 -28.26 -10.20 6.80
CA GLY A 83 -29.03 -9.70 7.95
C GLY A 83 -28.25 -9.67 9.26
N GLY A 84 -28.99 -9.53 10.35
CA GLY A 84 -28.48 -9.32 11.71
C GLY A 84 -29.23 -8.18 12.42
N PRO A 85 -28.74 -7.72 13.59
CA PRO A 85 -27.54 -8.18 14.27
C PRO A 85 -27.74 -9.55 14.94
N HIS A 86 -26.67 -10.34 14.93
CA HIS A 86 -26.54 -11.61 15.65
C HIS A 86 -25.53 -11.49 16.79
N ARG A 87 -25.59 -12.44 17.72
CA ARG A 87 -24.65 -12.57 18.83
C ARG A 87 -23.88 -13.88 18.74
N LEU A 88 -22.55 -13.78 18.60
CA LEU A 88 -21.64 -14.93 18.64
C LEU A 88 -21.04 -15.06 20.04
N MET A 89 -21.06 -16.25 20.60
CA MET A 89 -20.40 -16.57 21.87
C MET A 89 -19.56 -17.83 21.70
N VAL A 90 -18.33 -17.80 22.20
CA VAL A 90 -17.40 -18.93 22.24
C VAL A 90 -16.97 -19.14 23.68
N ALA A 91 -17.11 -20.34 24.22
CA ALA A 91 -16.82 -20.61 25.62
C ALA A 91 -16.16 -21.98 25.84
N THR A 92 -15.30 -22.03 26.85
CA THR A 92 -14.87 -23.27 27.52
C THR A 92 -15.54 -23.32 28.91
N ASP A 93 -15.12 -24.25 29.76
CA ASP A 93 -15.52 -24.28 31.17
C ASP A 93 -14.92 -23.13 31.99
N THR A 94 -13.81 -22.53 31.55
CA THR A 94 -13.10 -21.45 32.25
C THR A 94 -13.25 -20.08 31.60
N ASP A 95 -13.35 -20.03 30.26
CA ASP A 95 -13.28 -18.80 29.48
C ASP A 95 -14.54 -18.58 28.65
N THR A 96 -14.88 -17.33 28.38
CA THR A 96 -15.99 -16.97 27.49
C THR A 96 -15.65 -15.70 26.72
N LEU A 97 -15.81 -15.75 25.41
CA LEU A 97 -15.73 -14.63 24.49
C LEU A 97 -17.11 -14.36 23.90
N VAL A 98 -17.49 -13.08 23.85
CA VAL A 98 -18.76 -12.64 23.26
C VAL A 98 -18.47 -11.58 22.22
N ALA A 99 -19.05 -11.74 21.04
CA ALA A 99 -19.03 -10.79 19.95
C ALA A 99 -20.46 -10.40 19.58
N GLU A 100 -20.75 -9.10 19.68
CA GLU A 100 -22.08 -8.51 19.45
C GLU A 100 -22.15 -7.84 18.07
N ASN A 101 -23.35 -7.59 17.58
CA ASN A 101 -23.58 -6.93 16.28
C ASN A 101 -22.91 -7.66 15.11
N ILE A 102 -22.94 -8.99 15.08
CA ILE A 102 -22.47 -9.76 13.92
C ILE A 102 -23.50 -9.65 12.80
N MET A 103 -23.06 -9.32 11.58
CA MET A 103 -23.93 -9.29 10.40
C MET A 103 -23.54 -10.39 9.43
N TYR A 104 -24.51 -10.87 8.65
CA TYR A 104 -24.25 -11.62 7.43
C TYR A 104 -24.38 -10.69 6.22
N GLY A 105 -23.39 -10.67 5.35
CA GLY A 105 -23.30 -9.77 4.20
C GLY A 105 -22.24 -10.22 3.21
N ASP A 106 -21.90 -9.36 2.26
CA ASP A 106 -20.83 -9.64 1.28
C ASP A 106 -19.49 -9.10 1.79
N VAL A 107 -18.48 -9.97 1.85
CA VAL A 107 -17.15 -9.66 2.37
C VAL A 107 -16.15 -9.58 1.22
N TRP A 108 -15.44 -8.46 1.11
CA TRP A 108 -14.43 -8.23 0.08
C TRP A 108 -13.05 -8.01 0.69
N VAL A 109 -12.04 -8.68 0.12
CA VAL A 109 -10.64 -8.46 0.48
C VAL A 109 -10.09 -7.32 -0.38
N ALA A 110 -9.74 -6.22 0.27
CA ALA A 110 -9.12 -5.05 -0.34
C ALA A 110 -7.61 -5.08 -0.10
N SER A 111 -6.82 -5.37 -1.15
CA SER A 111 -5.39 -5.61 -1.02
C SER A 111 -4.55 -4.86 -2.06
N GLY A 112 -3.25 -4.82 -1.84
CA GLY A 112 -2.28 -4.13 -2.69
C GLY A 112 -1.43 -3.13 -1.91
N GLN A 113 -1.02 -2.06 -2.59
CA GLN A 113 -0.06 -1.09 -2.04
C GLN A 113 -0.70 0.25 -1.62
N SER A 114 0.08 1.34 -1.69
CA SER A 114 -0.25 2.66 -1.14
C SER A 114 -1.55 3.22 -1.68
N ASN A 115 -1.88 2.98 -2.96
CA ASN A 115 -3.15 3.44 -3.54
C ASN A 115 -4.38 2.70 -2.98
N MET A 116 -4.27 1.42 -2.62
CA MET A 116 -5.31 0.71 -1.85
C MET A 116 -5.31 1.11 -0.38
N GLU A 117 -4.14 1.40 0.19
CA GLU A 117 -3.99 1.85 1.57
C GLU A 117 -4.49 3.27 1.83
N TRP A 118 -4.49 4.10 0.79
CA TRP A 118 -4.86 5.51 0.87
C TRP A 118 -6.16 5.72 1.62
N SER A 119 -6.14 6.60 2.62
CA SER A 119 -7.27 6.80 3.52
C SER A 119 -8.27 7.81 2.96
N VAL A 120 -9.53 7.73 3.40
CA VAL A 120 -10.55 8.74 3.06
C VAL A 120 -10.13 10.13 3.49
N ALA A 121 -9.46 10.27 4.65
CA ALA A 121 -8.96 11.55 5.14
C ALA A 121 -7.94 12.21 4.19
N ASN A 122 -7.24 11.41 3.36
CA ASN A 122 -6.25 11.89 2.42
C ASN A 122 -6.80 12.06 0.99
N SER A 123 -8.07 11.73 0.75
CA SER A 123 -8.70 11.78 -0.57
C SER A 123 -9.32 13.14 -0.89
N ALA A 124 -9.70 13.33 -2.15
CA ALA A 124 -10.55 14.45 -2.55
C ALA A 124 -11.87 14.41 -1.75
N ASP A 125 -12.45 15.57 -1.44
CA ASP A 125 -13.72 15.72 -0.71
C ASP A 125 -13.75 15.07 0.71
N ALA A 126 -12.58 14.80 1.32
CA ALA A 126 -12.46 14.11 2.61
C ALA A 126 -13.40 14.65 3.70
N GLU A 127 -13.45 15.98 3.90
CA GLU A 127 -14.32 16.60 4.92
C GLU A 127 -15.80 16.25 4.71
N ARG A 128 -16.27 16.29 3.45
CA ARG A 128 -17.66 15.97 3.10
C ARG A 128 -17.93 14.48 3.29
N GLU A 129 -17.02 13.63 2.83
CA GLU A 129 -17.14 12.17 2.94
C GLU A 129 -17.22 11.72 4.39
N ILE A 130 -16.34 12.25 5.26
CA ILE A 130 -16.32 11.93 6.69
C ILE A 130 -17.59 12.46 7.37
N ALA A 131 -17.96 13.72 7.13
CA ALA A 131 -19.11 14.33 7.81
C ALA A 131 -20.45 13.67 7.43
N SER A 132 -20.56 13.09 6.23
CA SER A 132 -21.78 12.46 5.73
C SER A 132 -21.86 10.95 5.96
N ALA A 133 -20.80 10.32 6.45
CA ALA A 133 -20.79 8.88 6.72
C ALA A 133 -21.77 8.51 7.83
N ASP A 134 -22.80 7.71 7.52
CA ASP A 134 -23.75 7.16 8.48
C ASP A 134 -24.37 5.85 7.93
N ASP A 135 -23.53 4.84 7.68
CA ASP A 135 -23.98 3.52 7.24
C ASP A 135 -23.37 2.40 8.11
N PRO A 136 -24.08 1.97 9.17
CA PRO A 136 -23.57 0.91 10.06
C PRO A 136 -23.55 -0.48 9.42
N LEU A 137 -24.09 -0.65 8.21
CA LEU A 137 -24.03 -1.89 7.44
C LEU A 137 -22.79 -1.94 6.52
N LEU A 138 -22.10 -0.82 6.32
CA LEU A 138 -20.76 -0.77 5.75
C LEU A 138 -19.74 -0.88 6.90
N ARG A 139 -18.90 -1.90 6.85
CA ARG A 139 -17.89 -2.12 7.89
C ARG A 139 -16.53 -2.42 7.32
N HIS A 140 -15.51 -1.97 8.04
CA HIS A 140 -14.12 -2.06 7.63
C HIS A 140 -13.29 -2.71 8.71
N TYR A 141 -12.38 -3.60 8.32
CA TYR A 141 -11.35 -4.18 9.17
C TYR A 141 -9.99 -3.92 8.53
N LYS A 142 -9.15 -3.10 9.16
CA LYS A 142 -7.75 -2.97 8.75
C LYS A 142 -6.92 -4.07 9.40
N VAL A 143 -6.31 -4.93 8.58
CA VAL A 143 -5.23 -5.80 9.04
C VAL A 143 -3.98 -4.93 9.27
N PRO A 144 -3.39 -4.93 10.46
CA PRO A 144 -2.17 -4.19 10.72
C PRO A 144 -1.04 -4.66 9.81
N ARG A 145 -0.14 -3.74 9.46
CA ARG A 145 1.09 -4.08 8.74
C ARG A 145 1.93 -5.05 9.59
N SER A 146 2.08 -6.27 9.12
CA SER A 146 2.91 -7.31 9.74
C SER A 146 3.60 -8.13 8.66
N TRP A 147 4.67 -8.83 9.03
CA TRP A 147 5.39 -9.70 8.12
C TRP A 147 5.96 -10.89 8.89
N SER A 148 6.14 -12.03 8.22
CA SER A 148 6.77 -13.20 8.82
C SER A 148 7.50 -14.06 7.79
N TYR A 149 8.58 -14.70 8.22
CA TYR A 149 9.31 -15.68 7.41
C TYR A 149 8.57 -17.01 7.27
N THR A 150 7.61 -17.29 8.14
CA THR A 150 6.78 -18.49 8.08
C THR A 150 5.31 -18.09 8.12
N PRO A 151 4.42 -18.86 7.49
CA PRO A 151 2.97 -18.63 7.63
C PRO A 151 2.56 -18.55 9.10
N GLU A 152 1.72 -17.58 9.42
CA GLU A 152 1.11 -17.41 10.73
C GLU A 152 -0.37 -17.77 10.66
N ASP A 153 -0.91 -18.37 11.74
CA ASP A 153 -2.33 -18.77 11.81
C ASP A 153 -3.19 -17.68 12.49
N THR A 154 -2.57 -16.61 12.98
CA THR A 154 -3.26 -15.54 13.72
C THR A 154 -2.82 -14.16 13.24
N LEU A 155 -3.80 -13.27 13.05
CA LEU A 155 -3.54 -11.86 12.74
C LEU A 155 -2.80 -11.16 13.88
N ALA A 156 -1.87 -10.25 13.55
CA ALA A 156 -1.19 -9.38 14.51
C ALA A 156 -2.17 -8.47 15.29
N GLY A 157 -3.28 -8.07 14.67
CA GLY A 157 -4.31 -7.23 15.30
C GLY A 157 -5.45 -6.89 14.35
N GLY A 158 -6.09 -5.75 14.60
CA GLY A 158 -7.21 -5.22 13.82
C GLY A 158 -8.54 -5.29 14.57
N GLN A 159 -9.49 -4.50 14.10
CA GLN A 159 -10.85 -4.43 14.66
C GLN A 159 -11.84 -3.97 13.59
N TRP A 160 -13.09 -4.39 13.72
CA TRP A 160 -14.18 -3.96 12.86
C TRP A 160 -14.69 -2.59 13.28
N HIS A 161 -14.82 -1.69 12.31
CA HIS A 161 -15.42 -0.37 12.48
C HIS A 161 -16.60 -0.16 11.55
N PHE A 162 -17.61 0.54 12.04
CA PHE A 162 -18.76 1.00 11.27
C PHE A 162 -18.41 2.24 10.46
N ALA A 163 -19.04 2.42 9.30
CA ALA A 163 -18.92 3.66 8.54
C ALA A 163 -19.70 4.80 9.24
N ASN A 164 -18.99 5.60 10.02
CA ASN A 164 -19.49 6.79 10.69
C ASN A 164 -18.41 7.90 10.67
N PRO A 165 -18.70 9.14 11.11
CA PRO A 165 -17.75 10.24 11.01
C PRO A 165 -16.51 10.07 11.90
N GLU A 166 -16.58 9.21 12.92
CA GLU A 166 -15.45 8.91 13.81
C GLU A 166 -14.41 8.02 13.13
N HIS A 167 -14.83 7.06 12.30
CA HIS A 167 -13.93 6.02 11.77
C HIS A 167 -13.61 6.14 10.28
N VAL A 168 -14.52 6.68 9.46
CA VAL A 168 -14.38 6.63 7.99
C VAL A 168 -13.11 7.30 7.49
N GLY A 169 -12.61 8.34 8.18
CA GLY A 169 -11.34 8.99 7.83
C GLY A 169 -10.16 8.03 7.75
N ALA A 170 -10.16 6.92 8.51
CA ALA A 170 -9.10 5.92 8.54
C ALA A 170 -9.35 4.72 7.60
N PHE A 171 -10.50 4.63 6.93
CA PHE A 171 -10.80 3.52 6.02
C PHE A 171 -9.99 3.66 4.73
N THR A 172 -9.75 2.55 4.03
CA THR A 172 -9.29 2.63 2.62
C THR A 172 -10.33 3.43 1.83
N ALA A 173 -9.89 4.47 1.14
CA ALA A 173 -10.77 5.30 0.33
C ALA A 173 -11.35 4.54 -0.87
N VAL A 174 -10.55 3.66 -1.47
CA VAL A 174 -11.00 2.79 -2.57
C VAL A 174 -12.04 1.80 -2.07
N GLY A 175 -11.75 1.06 -0.99
CA GLY A 175 -12.68 0.08 -0.43
C GLY A 175 -13.95 0.70 0.16
N TYR A 176 -13.84 1.87 0.80
CA TYR A 176 -15.00 2.63 1.28
C TYR A 176 -15.90 3.08 0.12
N SER A 177 -15.33 3.71 -0.90
CA SER A 177 -16.10 4.17 -2.07
C SER A 177 -16.75 3.00 -2.79
N PHE A 178 -16.00 1.91 -3.02
CA PHE A 178 -16.53 0.66 -3.58
C PHE A 178 -17.73 0.12 -2.77
N ALA A 179 -17.58 -0.03 -1.45
CA ALA A 179 -18.63 -0.56 -0.60
C ALA A 179 -19.85 0.37 -0.54
N ARG A 180 -19.65 1.69 -0.56
CA ARG A 180 -20.73 2.68 -0.58
C ARG A 180 -21.57 2.57 -1.85
N GLU A 181 -20.94 2.41 -3.01
CA GLU A 181 -21.66 2.20 -4.28
C GLU A 181 -22.42 0.86 -4.30
N LEU A 182 -21.86 -0.19 -3.69
CA LEU A 182 -22.57 -1.46 -3.50
C LEU A 182 -23.76 -1.31 -2.55
N ARG A 183 -23.59 -0.64 -1.41
CA ARG A 183 -24.68 -0.35 -0.45
C ARG A 183 -25.81 0.47 -1.05
N ALA A 184 -25.49 1.37 -1.97
CA ALA A 184 -26.50 2.15 -2.69
C ALA A 184 -27.32 1.33 -3.71
N SER A 185 -26.77 0.21 -4.20
CA SER A 185 -27.41 -0.66 -5.19
C SER A 185 -28.00 -1.95 -4.60
N ALA A 186 -27.43 -2.44 -3.50
CA ALA A 186 -27.83 -3.65 -2.81
C ALA A 186 -28.04 -3.37 -1.31
N ASP A 187 -29.24 -3.66 -0.81
CA ASP A 187 -29.57 -3.48 0.61
C ASP A 187 -29.08 -4.64 1.49
N ILE A 188 -27.77 -4.90 1.45
CA ILE A 188 -27.09 -5.92 2.26
C ILE A 188 -25.89 -5.33 3.00
N PRO A 189 -25.46 -5.89 4.14
CA PRO A 189 -24.21 -5.50 4.77
C PRO A 189 -23.01 -5.77 3.88
N ILE A 190 -22.03 -4.87 3.88
CA ILE A 190 -20.77 -5.01 3.13
C ILE A 190 -19.59 -4.90 4.11
N GLY A 191 -18.76 -5.93 4.14
CA GLY A 191 -17.52 -5.98 4.91
C GLY A 191 -16.30 -5.80 4.02
N ILE A 192 -15.41 -4.87 4.37
CA ILE A 192 -14.12 -4.69 3.70
C ILE A 192 -13.00 -5.16 4.62
N LEU A 193 -12.32 -6.24 4.24
CA LEU A 193 -11.07 -6.71 4.85
C LEU A 193 -9.90 -6.04 4.13
N ASN A 194 -9.31 -5.01 4.74
CA ASN A 194 -8.19 -4.28 4.14
C ASN A 194 -6.85 -4.90 4.56
N THR A 195 -6.17 -5.53 3.61
CA THR A 195 -4.85 -6.13 3.71
C THR A 195 -3.84 -5.40 2.83
N SER A 196 -3.76 -4.07 2.91
CA SER A 196 -2.81 -3.29 2.08
C SER A 196 -1.56 -2.81 2.83
N TRP A 197 -0.46 -2.63 2.10
CA TRP A 197 0.79 -2.03 2.60
C TRP A 197 1.50 -1.22 1.49
N GLY A 198 1.65 0.09 1.69
CA GLY A 198 2.42 1.02 0.85
C GLY A 198 3.75 0.49 0.32
N GLY A 199 4.01 0.75 -0.97
CA GLY A 199 5.23 0.36 -1.65
C GLY A 199 5.43 -1.13 -1.86
N SER A 200 4.48 -2.00 -1.51
CA SER A 200 4.67 -3.45 -1.66
C SER A 200 4.78 -3.88 -3.13
N ARG A 201 5.69 -4.82 -3.43
CA ARG A 201 5.70 -5.53 -4.71
C ARG A 201 4.74 -6.72 -4.69
N ILE A 202 4.25 -7.17 -5.85
CA ILE A 202 3.32 -8.30 -5.94
C ILE A 202 3.88 -9.57 -5.28
N GLU A 203 5.19 -9.82 -5.42
CA GLU A 203 5.84 -11.02 -4.90
C GLU A 203 5.69 -11.17 -3.38
N ALA A 204 5.57 -10.06 -2.65
CA ALA A 204 5.41 -10.08 -1.19
C ALA A 204 4.06 -10.68 -0.74
N TRP A 205 3.06 -10.67 -1.63
CA TRP A 205 1.69 -11.15 -1.41
C TRP A 205 1.45 -12.58 -1.92
N MET A 206 2.51 -13.20 -2.46
CA MET A 206 2.45 -14.52 -3.09
C MET A 206 3.03 -15.59 -2.17
N ASP A 207 2.37 -16.74 -2.10
CA ASP A 207 2.94 -17.94 -1.51
C ASP A 207 4.04 -18.54 -2.41
N PRO A 208 4.95 -19.38 -1.90
CA PRO A 208 6.05 -19.93 -2.70
C PRO A 208 5.59 -20.63 -4.01
N PRO A 209 4.54 -21.47 -3.99
CA PRO A 209 3.97 -22.04 -5.22
C PRO A 209 3.53 -21.01 -6.28
N ALA A 210 2.95 -19.86 -5.90
CA ALA A 210 2.57 -18.82 -6.85
C ALA A 210 3.79 -18.25 -7.60
N LEU A 211 4.96 -18.27 -6.97
CA LEU A 211 6.24 -17.83 -7.55
C LEU A 211 6.95 -18.93 -8.33
N GLY A 212 6.39 -20.15 -8.38
CA GLY A 212 7.07 -21.32 -8.94
C GLY A 212 8.29 -21.75 -8.13
N MET A 213 8.27 -21.49 -6.82
CA MET A 213 9.39 -21.75 -5.91
C MET A 213 8.96 -22.68 -4.76
N ASP A 214 9.93 -23.40 -4.21
CA ASP A 214 9.81 -24.10 -2.92
C ASP A 214 10.25 -23.21 -1.74
N ASP A 215 9.94 -23.63 -0.52
CA ASP A 215 10.28 -22.91 0.71
C ASP A 215 11.78 -22.65 0.85
N ALA A 216 12.62 -23.57 0.37
CA ALA A 216 14.07 -23.44 0.46
C ALA A 216 14.62 -22.41 -0.53
N GLN A 217 14.03 -22.30 -1.72
CA GLN A 217 14.32 -21.26 -2.71
C GLN A 217 13.93 -19.89 -2.17
N ILE A 218 12.73 -19.75 -1.62
CA ILE A 218 12.25 -18.50 -1.01
C ILE A 218 13.13 -18.09 0.17
N THR A 219 13.45 -19.02 1.07
CA THR A 219 14.31 -18.74 2.23
C THR A 219 15.66 -18.14 1.82
N ARG A 220 16.28 -18.66 0.75
CA ARG A 220 17.56 -18.14 0.23
C ARG A 220 17.47 -16.72 -0.30
N LEU A 221 16.30 -16.26 -0.75
CA LEU A 221 16.12 -14.88 -1.21
C LEU A 221 16.17 -13.86 -0.05
N TRP A 222 15.93 -14.31 1.18
CA TRP A 222 15.94 -13.46 2.36
C TRP A 222 17.30 -13.37 3.06
N ASP A 223 18.21 -14.32 2.81
CA ASP A 223 19.50 -14.41 3.52
C ASP A 223 20.34 -13.13 3.38
N ALA A 224 20.50 -12.62 2.15
CA ALA A 224 21.29 -11.42 1.89
C ALA A 224 20.62 -10.13 2.44
N PRO A 225 19.32 -9.87 2.20
CA PRO A 225 18.60 -8.77 2.86
C PRO A 225 18.71 -8.79 4.38
N LYS A 226 18.54 -9.97 5.00
CA LYS A 226 18.66 -10.15 6.44
C LYS A 226 20.07 -9.84 6.94
N ALA A 227 21.10 -10.40 6.29
CA ALA A 227 22.49 -10.13 6.66
C ALA A 227 22.84 -8.64 6.52
N ARG A 228 22.28 -7.95 5.52
CA ARG A 228 22.44 -6.49 5.37
C ARG A 228 21.77 -5.74 6.51
N ALA A 229 20.52 -6.07 6.85
CA ALA A 229 19.80 -5.44 7.95
C ALA A 229 20.54 -5.63 9.28
N ASP A 230 20.97 -6.87 9.60
CA ASP A 230 21.77 -7.18 10.78
C ASP A 230 23.08 -6.37 10.82
N SER A 231 23.70 -6.14 9.66
CA SER A 231 24.91 -5.32 9.56
C SER A 231 24.65 -3.85 9.83
N LEU A 232 23.58 -3.28 9.26
CA LEU A 232 23.24 -1.87 9.47
C LEU A 232 22.80 -1.61 10.92
N ILE A 233 22.01 -2.51 11.52
CA ILE A 233 21.65 -2.43 12.95
C ILE A 233 22.91 -2.35 13.81
N ARG A 234 23.89 -3.21 13.54
CA ARG A 234 25.16 -3.21 14.26
C ARG A 234 25.92 -1.90 14.06
N ILE A 235 26.03 -1.41 12.82
CA ILE A 235 26.72 -0.14 12.52
C ILE A 235 26.07 1.02 13.28
N PHE A 236 24.76 1.22 13.18
CA PHE A 236 24.10 2.34 13.85
C PHE A 236 24.11 2.22 15.37
N THR A 237 23.99 1.00 15.91
CA THR A 237 24.01 0.78 17.37
C THR A 237 25.42 0.93 17.94
N GLU A 238 26.42 0.29 17.34
CA GLU A 238 27.78 0.20 17.89
C GLU A 238 28.68 1.36 17.47
N GLU A 239 28.56 1.83 16.22
CA GLU A 239 29.43 2.88 15.67
C GLU A 239 28.84 4.28 15.85
N HIS A 240 27.50 4.42 15.81
CA HIS A 240 26.82 5.72 15.95
C HIS A 240 26.12 5.92 17.30
N GLY A 241 26.04 4.89 18.15
CA GLY A 241 25.35 4.96 19.44
C GLY A 241 23.85 5.28 19.34
N ALA A 242 23.26 5.03 18.17
CA ALA A 242 21.86 5.32 17.88
C ALA A 242 20.94 4.22 18.42
N SER A 243 19.68 4.57 18.67
CA SER A 243 18.66 3.65 19.16
C SER A 243 17.69 3.29 18.03
N ALA A 244 17.17 2.05 18.03
CA ALA A 244 16.05 1.68 17.15
C ALA A 244 14.70 2.22 17.67
N ASN A 245 14.61 2.50 18.97
CA ASN A 245 13.32 2.63 19.67
C ASN A 245 13.06 4.03 20.24
N SER A 246 14.04 4.93 20.20
CA SER A 246 13.96 6.23 20.86
C SER A 246 14.86 7.24 20.17
N ASP A 247 14.44 8.50 20.14
CA ASP A 247 15.29 9.63 19.77
C ASP A 247 15.75 10.36 21.05
N PRO A 248 16.99 10.14 21.54
CA PRO A 248 17.48 10.79 22.76
C PRO A 248 17.67 12.31 22.61
N GLY A 249 17.57 12.85 21.38
CA GLY A 249 17.53 14.29 21.15
C GLY A 249 16.17 14.93 21.44
N PHE A 250 15.11 14.12 21.53
CA PHE A 250 13.72 14.57 21.74
C PHE A 250 13.01 13.72 22.79
N GLU A 251 12.95 14.21 24.03
CA GLU A 251 12.31 13.48 25.14
C GLU A 251 11.10 14.24 25.67
N ALA A 252 9.94 13.60 25.71
CA ALA A 252 8.69 14.17 26.24
C ALA A 252 8.40 15.59 25.68
N ASP A 253 8.49 15.73 24.36
CA ASP A 253 8.31 16.98 23.60
C ASP A 253 9.36 18.08 23.91
N VAL A 254 10.49 17.71 24.50
CA VAL A 254 11.62 18.62 24.77
C VAL A 254 12.80 18.32 23.83
N PRO A 255 13.25 19.29 23.02
CA PRO A 255 14.38 19.14 22.11
C PRO A 255 15.71 19.34 22.83
N LEU A 256 16.16 18.30 23.53
CA LEU A 256 17.41 18.30 24.30
C LEU A 256 18.63 18.63 23.43
N TRP A 257 18.64 18.20 22.17
CA TRP A 257 19.75 18.49 21.24
C TRP A 257 19.66 19.84 20.53
N ALA A 258 18.58 20.59 20.74
CA ALA A 258 18.48 21.99 20.30
C ALA A 258 18.99 22.99 21.36
N ASP A 259 19.46 22.53 22.52
CA ASP A 259 20.06 23.42 23.53
C ASP A 259 21.28 24.14 22.93
N PRO A 260 21.31 25.49 22.94
CA PRO A 260 22.45 26.25 22.40
C PRO A 260 23.77 25.98 23.13
N ASN A 261 23.73 25.42 24.35
CA ASN A 261 24.91 25.10 25.15
C ASN A 261 25.28 23.61 25.12
N LEU A 262 24.59 22.79 24.30
CA LEU A 262 24.95 21.39 24.14
C LEU A 262 26.39 21.25 23.64
N ASP A 263 27.15 20.34 24.26
CA ASP A 263 28.44 19.91 23.75
C ASP A 263 28.25 18.93 22.59
N ASP A 264 28.55 19.41 21.38
CA ASP A 264 28.48 18.65 20.13
C ASP A 264 29.88 18.34 19.57
N THR A 265 30.93 18.39 20.38
CA THR A 265 32.32 18.13 19.92
C THR A 265 32.54 16.74 19.36
N GLU A 266 31.82 15.74 19.88
CA GLU A 266 31.89 14.34 19.44
C GLU A 266 30.90 14.00 18.30
N TRP A 267 30.20 14.98 17.76
CA TRP A 267 29.28 14.75 16.64
C TRP A 267 30.08 14.55 15.34
N MET A 268 29.55 13.69 14.47
CA MET A 268 30.13 13.46 13.15
C MET A 268 30.03 14.74 12.31
N GLU A 269 30.99 14.97 11.41
CA GLU A 269 30.89 16.04 10.42
C GLU A 269 30.30 15.51 9.11
N ILE A 270 29.46 16.31 8.45
CA ILE A 270 28.80 15.94 7.20
C ILE A 270 28.61 17.16 6.29
N PRO A 271 28.68 17.01 4.95
CA PRO A 271 28.30 18.07 4.03
C PRO A 271 26.82 18.43 4.16
N ALA A 272 26.53 19.73 4.05
CA ALA A 272 25.19 20.30 3.99
C ALA A 272 25.22 21.48 2.99
N PRO A 273 24.42 21.44 1.90
CA PRO A 273 23.45 20.39 1.56
C PRO A 273 24.12 19.10 1.07
N GLY A 274 23.36 18.02 1.09
CA GLY A 274 23.74 16.71 0.58
C GLY A 274 22.98 15.58 1.28
N PRO A 275 22.78 14.44 0.59
CA PRO A 275 22.21 13.25 1.21
C PRO A 275 23.18 12.69 2.26
N TRP A 276 22.65 12.27 3.41
CA TRP A 276 23.51 11.78 4.49
C TRP A 276 24.21 10.45 4.14
N GLU A 277 23.73 9.71 3.14
CA GLU A 277 24.32 8.47 2.66
C GLU A 277 25.67 8.74 2.01
N ALA A 278 25.77 9.82 1.22
CA ALA A 278 27.02 10.27 0.63
C ALA A 278 28.02 10.77 1.69
N GLY A 279 27.50 11.18 2.86
CA GLY A 279 28.27 11.58 4.03
C GLY A 279 28.70 10.46 4.97
N GLY A 280 28.37 9.20 4.65
CA GLY A 280 28.79 8.02 5.42
C GLY A 280 27.72 7.37 6.29
N LEU A 281 26.47 7.85 6.25
CA LEU A 281 25.31 7.23 6.92
C LEU A 281 24.51 6.34 5.96
N GLU A 282 25.22 5.45 5.25
CA GLU A 282 24.65 4.63 4.18
C GLU A 282 23.54 3.70 4.70
N GLY A 283 22.32 3.85 4.16
CA GLY A 283 21.16 3.02 4.54
C GLY A 283 20.49 3.43 5.87
N LEU A 284 20.75 4.63 6.37
CA LEU A 284 19.99 5.21 7.46
C LEU A 284 18.60 5.63 6.97
N ASN A 285 17.56 5.00 7.50
CA ASN A 285 16.25 5.64 7.65
C ASN A 285 16.06 5.94 9.13
N GLY A 286 15.30 6.98 9.49
CA GLY A 286 15.04 7.38 10.87
C GLY A 286 15.31 8.85 11.10
N ILE A 287 15.83 9.20 12.27
CA ILE A 287 16.02 10.59 12.69
C ILE A 287 17.51 10.90 12.85
N ALA A 288 17.95 11.97 12.20
CA ALA A 288 19.25 12.58 12.45
C ALA A 288 19.09 14.06 12.76
N TRP A 289 19.99 14.56 13.60
CA TRP A 289 20.05 15.94 14.01
C TRP A 289 21.29 16.58 13.44
N TYR A 290 21.10 17.72 12.79
CA TYR A 290 22.16 18.56 12.32
C TYR A 290 22.37 19.77 13.23
N ARG A 291 23.61 20.21 13.38
CA ARG A 291 23.99 21.42 14.11
C ARG A 291 25.04 22.22 13.35
N THR A 292 24.85 23.54 13.28
CA THR A 292 25.85 24.49 12.80
C THR A 292 25.71 25.80 13.57
N SER A 293 26.69 26.69 13.42
CA SER A 293 26.68 28.01 14.05
C SER A 293 27.06 29.10 13.06
N PHE A 294 26.48 30.28 13.22
CA PHE A 294 26.80 31.46 12.42
C PHE A 294 26.88 32.71 13.30
N GLU A 295 27.58 33.73 12.83
CA GLU A 295 27.76 34.99 13.56
C GLU A 295 26.97 36.13 12.92
N LEU A 296 26.41 37.01 13.76
CA LEU A 296 25.74 38.25 13.35
C LEU A 296 26.34 39.45 14.08
N ASP A 297 26.82 40.44 13.34
CA ASP A 297 27.28 41.70 13.93
C ASP A 297 26.13 42.50 14.55
N THR A 298 24.98 42.51 13.86
CA THR A 298 23.73 43.14 14.31
C THR A 298 22.57 42.22 14.00
N VAL A 299 21.57 42.18 14.88
CA VAL A 299 20.36 41.38 14.67
C VAL A 299 19.51 42.01 13.56
N PRO A 300 19.30 41.33 12.42
CA PRO A 300 18.46 41.83 11.34
C PRO A 300 16.96 41.76 11.70
N THR A 301 16.15 42.58 11.03
CA THR A 301 14.69 42.46 11.04
C THR A 301 14.22 41.69 9.81
N ASP A 302 13.07 41.03 9.89
CA ASP A 302 12.45 40.31 8.76
C ASP A 302 13.36 39.23 8.15
N ALA A 303 14.09 38.51 9.00
CA ALA A 303 14.97 37.43 8.56
C ALA A 303 14.16 36.15 8.24
N VAL A 304 14.58 35.42 7.22
CA VAL A 304 14.02 34.16 6.76
C VAL A 304 15.15 33.14 6.65
N LEU A 305 14.95 31.97 7.25
CA LEU A 305 15.82 30.82 7.11
C LEU A 305 15.37 29.97 5.93
N HIS A 306 16.29 29.70 5.01
CA HIS A 306 16.13 28.78 3.89
C HIS A 306 16.93 27.50 4.19
N LEU A 307 16.28 26.34 4.18
CA LEU A 307 16.94 25.02 4.35
C LEU A 307 16.90 24.15 3.08
N GLY A 308 16.50 24.73 1.95
CA GLY A 308 16.24 23.98 0.72
C GLY A 308 15.16 22.91 0.92
N THR A 309 15.27 21.79 0.19
CA THR A 309 14.38 20.65 0.40
C THR A 309 14.96 19.72 1.44
N VAL A 310 14.18 19.47 2.50
CA VAL A 310 14.40 18.35 3.42
C VAL A 310 13.56 17.19 2.91
N ASP A 311 14.14 15.98 2.98
CA ASP A 311 13.58 14.75 2.43
C ASP A 311 12.11 14.53 2.84
N ASP A 312 11.83 13.99 4.02
CA ASP A 312 10.46 13.75 4.48
C ASP A 312 9.94 14.85 5.42
N ARG A 313 10.59 15.05 6.58
CA ARG A 313 10.11 15.96 7.63
C ARG A 313 11.25 16.67 8.34
N ASP A 314 10.99 17.89 8.81
CA ASP A 314 11.91 18.59 9.69
C ASP A 314 11.22 19.31 10.84
N MET A 315 12.00 19.52 11.90
CA MET A 315 11.78 20.54 12.91
C MET A 315 13.08 21.32 13.08
N THR A 316 12.98 22.64 13.16
CA THR A 316 14.15 23.52 13.10
C THR A 316 14.15 24.52 14.25
N TRP A 317 15.30 24.68 14.90
CA TRP A 317 15.51 25.60 16.02
C TRP A 317 16.69 26.54 15.78
N ILE A 318 16.54 27.78 16.26
CA ILE A 318 17.65 28.72 16.43
C ILE A 318 17.74 29.10 17.90
N ASN A 319 18.93 28.96 18.48
CA ASN A 319 19.20 29.22 19.90
C ASN A 319 18.23 28.51 20.86
N GLY A 320 17.76 27.31 20.50
CA GLY A 320 16.76 26.54 21.26
C GLY A 320 15.30 26.95 21.06
N HIS A 321 15.02 27.96 20.25
CA HIS A 321 13.65 28.37 19.90
C HIS A 321 13.21 27.73 18.59
N LEU A 322 12.05 27.07 18.58
CA LEU A 322 11.48 26.47 17.36
C LEU A 322 11.13 27.60 16.38
N VAL A 323 11.67 27.54 15.16
CA VAL A 323 11.44 28.54 14.10
C VAL A 323 10.56 28.00 12.97
N GLY A 324 10.48 26.67 12.82
CA GLY A 324 9.63 26.04 11.82
C GLY A 324 9.60 24.53 11.93
N GLU A 325 8.54 23.96 11.34
CA GLU A 325 8.36 22.53 11.16
C GLU A 325 7.62 22.28 9.85
N THR A 326 7.92 21.16 9.19
CA THR A 326 7.23 20.73 7.97
C THR A 326 7.14 19.22 7.94
N ASP A 327 5.95 18.71 7.61
CA ASP A 327 5.64 17.27 7.50
C ASP A 327 5.28 16.89 6.04
N ARG A 328 6.07 17.34 5.07
CA ARG A 328 5.87 17.07 3.64
C ARG A 328 7.18 16.83 2.90
N TYR A 329 7.12 15.86 2.00
CA TYR A 329 8.24 15.44 1.17
C TYR A 329 8.67 16.53 0.17
N LEU A 330 9.98 16.79 0.06
CA LEU A 330 10.66 17.63 -0.96
C LEU A 330 10.09 19.04 -1.24
N ILE A 331 9.35 19.64 -0.30
CA ILE A 331 9.02 21.07 -0.42
C ILE A 331 10.17 21.94 0.09
N GLU A 332 10.37 23.12 -0.51
CA GLU A 332 11.34 24.07 0.03
C GLU A 332 10.93 24.51 1.44
N ARG A 333 11.91 24.58 2.35
CA ARG A 333 11.72 25.02 3.72
C ARG A 333 12.13 26.49 3.86
N GLU A 334 11.14 27.33 4.13
CA GLU A 334 11.32 28.75 4.40
C GLU A 334 10.64 29.12 5.72
N TYR A 335 11.44 29.57 6.71
CA TYR A 335 10.96 29.88 8.05
C TYR A 335 11.27 31.32 8.43
N ALA A 336 10.22 32.13 8.62
CA ALA A 336 10.35 33.50 9.11
C ALA A 336 10.80 33.50 10.58
N ILE A 337 11.84 34.28 10.88
CA ILE A 337 12.44 34.32 12.21
C ILE A 337 11.78 35.41 13.06
N GLY A 338 11.17 34.99 14.17
CA GLY A 338 10.51 35.89 15.11
C GLY A 338 11.47 36.79 15.90
N GLU A 339 10.94 37.89 16.43
CA GLU A 339 11.68 38.79 17.31
C GLU A 339 12.22 38.07 18.55
N GLY A 340 13.46 38.37 18.92
CA GLY A 340 14.10 37.83 20.14
C GLY A 340 14.71 36.43 20.00
N ILE A 341 14.63 35.81 18.82
CA ILE A 341 15.26 34.51 18.54
C ILE A 341 16.76 34.66 18.22
N LEU A 342 17.11 35.64 17.39
CA LEU A 342 18.49 35.95 16.99
C LEU A 342 19.18 36.85 18.02
N GLN A 343 20.49 36.71 18.16
CA GLN A 343 21.32 37.53 19.02
C GLN A 343 22.59 38.05 18.31
N PRO A 344 23.19 39.16 18.76
CA PRO A 344 24.52 39.56 18.30
C PRO A 344 25.57 38.50 18.68
N GLY A 345 26.55 38.29 17.80
CA GLY A 345 27.56 37.25 17.94
C GLY A 345 27.05 35.89 17.44
N VAL A 346 27.46 34.81 18.11
CA VAL A 346 27.20 33.43 17.69
C VAL A 346 25.74 33.04 17.91
N ASN A 347 25.13 32.46 16.89
CA ASN A 347 23.82 31.83 16.92
C ASN A 347 23.96 30.34 16.57
N GLN A 348 23.22 29.48 17.25
CA GLN A 348 23.19 28.04 17.00
C GLN A 348 21.95 27.67 16.18
N LEU A 349 22.16 26.98 15.07
CA LEU A 349 21.11 26.40 14.24
C LEU A 349 21.10 24.89 14.45
N THR A 350 19.92 24.34 14.71
CA THR A 350 19.70 22.90 14.86
C THR A 350 18.53 22.46 13.98
N VAL A 351 18.73 21.41 13.19
CA VAL A 351 17.70 20.85 12.31
C VAL A 351 17.55 19.36 12.63
N ARG A 352 16.35 18.94 13.01
CA ARG A 352 16.01 17.53 13.19
C ARG A 352 15.32 17.05 11.92
N VAL A 353 15.95 16.13 11.21
CA VAL A 353 15.41 15.52 9.99
C VAL A 353 14.90 14.12 10.32
N HIS A 354 13.68 13.81 9.88
CA HIS A 354 13.14 12.46 9.90
C HIS A 354 12.93 11.99 8.46
N ASP A 355 13.57 10.88 8.11
CA ASP A 355 13.44 10.17 6.84
C ASP A 355 12.81 8.78 7.10
N THR A 356 11.84 8.41 6.29
CA THR A 356 11.08 7.16 6.36
C THR A 356 11.43 6.19 5.24
N GLY A 357 12.27 6.57 4.29
CA GLY A 357 12.81 5.72 3.25
C GLY A 357 13.35 6.51 2.06
N GLY A 358 14.58 6.22 1.63
CA GLY A 358 15.16 6.83 0.45
C GLY A 358 16.59 7.26 0.72
N ASN A 359 16.96 8.42 0.17
CA ASN A 359 18.14 9.14 0.62
C ASN A 359 17.69 10.24 1.57
N GLY A 360 18.15 10.24 2.81
CA GLY A 360 17.75 11.24 3.80
C GLY A 360 18.70 12.44 3.89
N GLY A 361 18.29 13.43 4.70
CA GLY A 361 19.11 14.61 5.02
C GLY A 361 18.60 15.92 4.43
N LEU A 362 19.52 16.85 4.17
CA LEU A 362 19.25 18.16 3.54
C LEU A 362 19.56 18.04 2.03
N VAL A 363 18.67 17.41 1.25
CA VAL A 363 19.04 16.60 0.06
C VAL A 363 19.17 17.37 -1.27
N ALA A 364 18.78 18.64 -1.42
CA ALA A 364 18.67 19.18 -2.78
C ALA A 364 20.00 19.52 -3.48
N ASP A 365 20.08 19.14 -4.77
CA ASP A 365 21.13 19.54 -5.72
C ASP A 365 21.16 21.08 -5.97
N ASP A 366 20.03 21.76 -5.73
CA ASP A 366 19.85 23.23 -5.84
C ASP A 366 19.45 23.89 -4.48
N ALA A 367 19.59 23.19 -3.35
CA ALA A 367 19.18 23.69 -2.04
C ALA A 367 20.06 24.86 -1.60
N ARG A 368 19.45 26.03 -1.42
CA ARG A 368 20.10 27.17 -0.78
C ARG A 368 19.95 27.08 0.74
N LEU A 369 21.05 26.87 1.46
CA LEU A 369 21.10 26.97 2.91
C LEU A 369 21.55 28.37 3.31
N ALA A 370 20.63 29.22 3.75
CA ALA A 370 20.95 30.61 4.07
C ALA A 370 20.00 31.23 5.09
N LEU A 371 20.49 32.21 5.86
CA LEU A 371 19.65 33.16 6.59
C LEU A 371 19.64 34.49 5.82
N GLN A 372 18.49 34.89 5.27
CA GLN A 372 18.35 36.09 4.44
C GLN A 372 17.46 37.15 5.10
N TRP A 373 17.77 38.43 4.90
CA TRP A 373 16.92 39.57 5.25
C TRP A 373 17.01 40.64 4.13
N PRO A 374 16.21 41.72 4.14
CA PRO A 374 16.10 42.63 2.98
C PRO A 374 17.42 43.21 2.46
N ASP A 375 18.36 43.47 3.35
CA ASP A 375 19.63 44.16 3.05
C ASP A 375 20.88 43.27 3.24
N GLY A 376 20.72 41.96 3.39
CA GLY A 376 21.86 41.05 3.59
C GLY A 376 21.50 39.58 3.79
N GLU A 377 22.53 38.76 3.90
CA GLU A 377 22.39 37.32 4.12
C GLU A 377 23.61 36.73 4.84
N VAL A 378 23.42 35.54 5.40
CA VAL A 378 24.49 34.63 5.82
C VAL A 378 24.33 33.33 5.03
N ASP A 379 25.40 32.94 4.32
CA ASP A 379 25.53 31.63 3.70
C ASP A 379 25.78 30.58 4.81
N LEU A 380 24.97 29.52 4.80
CA LEU A 380 25.02 28.43 5.77
C LEU A 380 25.49 27.12 5.13
N GLU A 381 25.87 27.10 3.85
CA GLU A 381 26.40 25.90 3.20
C GLU A 381 27.80 25.53 3.72
N GLY A 382 28.10 24.23 3.74
CA GLY A 382 29.42 23.73 4.11
C GLY A 382 29.37 22.44 4.92
N THR A 383 30.23 22.34 5.92
CA THR A 383 30.31 21.17 6.80
C THR A 383 29.53 21.44 8.08
N TRP A 384 28.50 20.65 8.33
CA TRP A 384 27.71 20.71 9.56
C TRP A 384 28.05 19.51 10.45
N LYS A 385 27.65 19.58 11.71
CA LYS A 385 27.69 18.45 12.63
C LYS A 385 26.41 17.65 12.50
N ILE A 386 26.50 16.33 12.63
CA ILE A 386 25.37 15.42 12.59
C ILE A 386 25.46 14.36 13.70
N ARG A 387 24.30 14.00 14.24
CA ARG A 387 24.15 12.86 15.13
C ARG A 387 22.86 12.12 14.86
N VAL A 388 22.97 10.80 14.72
CA VAL A 388 21.80 9.92 14.56
C VAL A 388 21.09 9.79 15.90
N GLY A 389 19.83 10.19 15.96
CA GLY A 389 18.98 10.02 17.13
C GLY A 389 18.35 8.64 17.15
N GLN A 390 17.68 8.29 16.06
CA GLN A 390 16.99 7.02 15.89
C GLN A 390 17.27 6.43 14.50
N PHE A 391 17.48 5.13 14.42
CA PHE A 391 17.45 4.42 13.13
C PHE A 391 16.19 3.55 13.02
N GLN A 392 15.72 3.34 11.81
CA GLN A 392 14.59 2.48 11.47
C GLN A 392 15.03 1.43 10.46
N ILE A 393 15.49 0.30 10.96
CA ILE A 393 15.86 -0.85 10.15
C ILE A 393 15.02 -2.03 10.58
N ASN A 394 14.24 -2.53 9.65
CA ASN A 394 13.54 -3.79 9.80
C ASN A 394 14.56 -4.93 9.74
N PRO A 395 14.65 -5.82 10.75
CA PRO A 395 15.56 -6.98 10.71
C PRO A 395 15.33 -7.89 9.50
N GLY A 396 14.14 -7.80 8.89
CA GLY A 396 13.79 -8.46 7.64
C GLY A 396 14.20 -7.73 6.37
N GLY A 397 14.95 -6.63 6.42
CA GLY A 397 15.17 -5.75 5.28
C GLY A 397 13.90 -4.94 4.96
N ASN A 398 13.52 -4.76 3.69
CA ASN A 398 12.26 -4.11 3.35
C ASN A 398 11.17 -5.18 3.13
N PRO A 399 10.38 -5.57 4.15
CA PRO A 399 9.54 -6.77 4.08
C PRO A 399 8.47 -6.71 2.98
N ASN A 400 7.99 -5.51 2.66
CA ASN A 400 7.06 -5.25 1.55
C ASN A 400 7.70 -5.37 0.16
N GLN A 401 9.03 -5.42 0.05
CA GLN A 401 9.76 -5.70 -1.20
C GLN A 401 10.13 -7.17 -1.37
N LEU A 402 10.10 -7.94 -0.27
CA LEU A 402 10.60 -9.31 -0.28
C LEU A 402 9.47 -10.31 -0.52
N PRO A 403 9.72 -11.36 -1.31
CA PRO A 403 8.71 -12.37 -1.61
C PRO A 403 8.12 -13.01 -0.35
N THR A 404 6.81 -13.26 -0.37
CA THR A 404 6.05 -14.08 0.59
C THR A 404 5.91 -13.52 2.02
N LEU A 405 6.71 -12.53 2.44
CA LEU A 405 6.70 -12.08 3.84
C LEU A 405 5.38 -11.43 4.29
N LEU A 406 4.72 -10.67 3.41
CA LEU A 406 3.41 -10.07 3.72
C LEU A 406 2.30 -11.13 3.66
N TYR A 407 2.32 -11.99 2.65
CA TYR A 407 1.39 -13.12 2.54
C TYR A 407 1.31 -13.92 3.84
N ASN A 408 2.47 -14.29 4.40
CA ASN A 408 2.57 -15.14 5.58
C ASN A 408 1.83 -14.63 6.82
N SER A 409 1.70 -13.31 7.00
CA SER A 409 1.11 -12.74 8.23
C SER A 409 -0.13 -11.87 8.00
N MET A 410 -0.38 -11.45 6.75
CA MET A 410 -1.52 -10.59 6.41
C MET A 410 -2.58 -11.32 5.58
N ILE A 411 -2.21 -12.38 4.85
CA ILE A 411 -3.11 -13.16 3.99
C ILE A 411 -3.36 -14.55 4.56
N HIS A 412 -2.31 -15.28 4.92
CA HIS A 412 -2.44 -16.65 5.44
C HIS A 412 -3.40 -16.77 6.64
N PRO A 413 -3.39 -15.85 7.64
CA PRO A 413 -4.31 -15.96 8.78
C PRO A 413 -5.80 -15.75 8.47
N ILE A 414 -6.16 -15.40 7.22
CA ILE A 414 -7.53 -15.08 6.82
C ILE A 414 -8.08 -16.01 5.72
N LEU A 415 -7.33 -17.02 5.30
CA LEU A 415 -7.71 -17.93 4.19
C LEU A 415 -9.01 -18.71 4.48
N ASP A 416 -9.22 -19.10 5.74
CA ASP A 416 -10.44 -19.82 6.16
C ASP A 416 -11.66 -18.91 6.35
N PHE A 417 -11.50 -17.58 6.20
CA PHE A 417 -12.62 -16.65 6.26
C PHE A 417 -13.30 -16.58 4.89
N PRO A 418 -14.57 -17.01 4.74
CA PRO A 418 -15.23 -16.98 3.45
C PRO A 418 -15.46 -15.54 2.98
N ILE A 419 -15.41 -15.33 1.66
CA ILE A 419 -15.50 -14.01 1.03
C ILE A 419 -16.35 -14.06 -0.24
N THR A 420 -16.79 -12.90 -0.68
CA THR A 420 -17.43 -12.67 -1.98
C THR A 420 -16.39 -12.52 -3.08
N GLY A 421 -15.26 -11.85 -2.82
CA GLY A 421 -14.23 -11.61 -3.83
C GLY A 421 -13.14 -10.64 -3.39
N PHE A 422 -12.32 -10.23 -4.36
CA PHE A 422 -11.13 -9.42 -4.14
C PHE A 422 -11.20 -8.10 -4.90
N ILE A 423 -10.69 -7.02 -4.28
CA ILE A 423 -10.32 -5.78 -4.96
C ILE A 423 -8.81 -5.52 -4.78
N TRP A 424 -8.10 -5.27 -5.88
CA TRP A 424 -6.64 -5.16 -5.92
C TRP A 424 -6.17 -3.86 -6.55
N TYR A 425 -5.31 -3.11 -5.85
CA TYR A 425 -4.65 -1.95 -6.43
C TYR A 425 -3.16 -1.96 -6.08
N GLN A 426 -2.37 -2.46 -7.03
CA GLN A 426 -0.92 -2.53 -6.96
C GLN A 426 -0.31 -2.62 -8.35
N GLY A 427 0.93 -2.15 -8.45
CA GLY A 427 1.81 -2.39 -9.58
C GLY A 427 2.99 -1.42 -9.60
N GLU A 428 2.85 -0.25 -8.99
CA GLU A 428 3.82 0.85 -9.10
C GLU A 428 5.24 0.41 -8.71
N SER A 429 5.37 -0.41 -7.66
CA SER A 429 6.67 -0.96 -7.21
C SER A 429 7.26 -2.03 -8.13
N ASN A 430 6.50 -2.52 -9.10
CA ASN A 430 6.92 -3.45 -10.16
C ASN A 430 7.12 -2.73 -11.51
N ALA A 431 6.91 -1.41 -11.59
CA ALA A 431 6.98 -0.62 -12.82
C ALA A 431 8.37 -0.02 -13.12
N GLY A 432 9.37 -0.28 -12.27
CA GLY A 432 10.67 0.40 -12.32
C GLY A 432 11.52 0.05 -13.55
N ASP A 433 11.36 -1.15 -14.10
CA ASP A 433 12.13 -1.61 -15.26
C ASP A 433 11.28 -2.52 -16.18
N PRO A 434 11.63 -2.66 -17.48
CA PRO A 434 10.83 -3.43 -18.42
C PRO A 434 10.74 -4.93 -18.08
N VAL A 435 11.77 -5.50 -17.45
CA VAL A 435 11.82 -6.95 -17.14
C VAL A 435 10.83 -7.25 -16.01
N THR A 436 10.87 -6.47 -14.93
CA THR A 436 9.91 -6.60 -13.82
C THR A 436 8.49 -6.29 -14.29
N ALA A 437 8.30 -5.21 -15.07
CA ALA A 437 6.98 -4.83 -15.58
C ALA A 437 6.37 -5.92 -16.47
N THR A 438 7.20 -6.60 -17.29
CA THR A 438 6.76 -7.72 -18.13
C THR A 438 6.47 -8.98 -17.32
N ALA A 439 7.31 -9.31 -16.32
CA ALA A 439 7.14 -10.49 -15.47
C ALA A 439 5.82 -10.45 -14.67
N TYR A 440 5.32 -9.24 -14.39
CA TYR A 440 4.08 -9.02 -13.66
C TYR A 440 2.87 -9.76 -14.25
N ALA A 441 2.79 -9.92 -15.59
CA ALA A 441 1.66 -10.58 -16.23
C ALA A 441 1.46 -12.02 -15.71
N ALA A 442 2.55 -12.80 -15.70
CA ALA A 442 2.52 -14.18 -15.23
C ALA A 442 2.36 -14.25 -13.69
N GLN A 443 3.04 -13.35 -12.96
CA GLN A 443 2.94 -13.29 -11.50
C GLN A 443 1.50 -12.98 -11.05
N PHE A 444 0.84 -12.03 -11.70
CA PHE A 444 -0.50 -11.60 -11.33
C PHE A 444 -1.55 -12.66 -11.64
N GLN A 445 -1.51 -13.28 -12.83
CA GLN A 445 -2.36 -14.43 -13.14
C GLN A 445 -2.13 -15.60 -12.16
N SER A 446 -0.87 -15.86 -11.79
CA SER A 446 -0.52 -16.91 -10.81
C SER A 446 -1.09 -16.60 -9.42
N MET A 447 -0.93 -15.36 -8.95
CA MET A 447 -1.46 -14.92 -7.65
C MET A 447 -2.98 -15.04 -7.60
N ILE A 448 -3.70 -14.58 -8.65
CA ILE A 448 -5.17 -14.67 -8.71
C ILE A 448 -5.63 -16.12 -8.57
N ASN A 449 -5.05 -17.03 -9.37
CA ASN A 449 -5.42 -18.45 -9.31
C ASN A 449 -5.05 -19.06 -7.96
N ARG A 450 -3.88 -18.74 -7.40
CA ARG A 450 -3.46 -19.28 -6.11
C ARG A 450 -4.34 -18.80 -4.97
N TRP A 451 -4.73 -17.53 -4.94
CA TRP A 451 -5.66 -17.02 -3.93
C TRP A 451 -7.03 -17.69 -4.06
N ARG A 452 -7.58 -17.81 -5.27
CA ARG A 452 -8.85 -18.54 -5.49
C ARG A 452 -8.80 -19.97 -4.97
N THR A 453 -7.73 -20.71 -5.27
CA THR A 453 -7.53 -22.07 -4.76
C THR A 453 -7.36 -22.11 -3.23
N LEU A 454 -6.59 -21.19 -2.65
CA LEU A 454 -6.34 -21.14 -1.20
C LEU A 454 -7.59 -20.81 -0.39
N TRP A 455 -8.50 -20.00 -0.95
CA TRP A 455 -9.81 -19.73 -0.36
C TRP A 455 -10.89 -20.76 -0.72
N GLU A 456 -10.53 -21.82 -1.45
CA GLU A 456 -11.47 -22.83 -1.98
C GLU A 456 -12.63 -22.21 -2.79
N HIS A 457 -12.37 -21.08 -3.46
CA HIS A 457 -13.35 -20.33 -4.25
C HIS A 457 -12.78 -20.05 -5.66
N GLU A 458 -12.73 -21.09 -6.49
CA GLU A 458 -12.12 -21.09 -7.84
C GLU A 458 -12.67 -19.99 -8.78
N ASP A 459 -13.94 -19.62 -8.63
CA ASP A 459 -14.60 -18.60 -9.46
C ASP A 459 -14.72 -17.22 -8.78
N ALA A 460 -14.04 -16.99 -7.64
CA ALA A 460 -14.17 -15.74 -6.89
C ALA A 460 -13.87 -14.51 -7.78
N PRO A 461 -14.77 -13.53 -7.87
CA PRO A 461 -14.53 -12.26 -8.54
C PRO A 461 -13.20 -11.62 -8.10
N PHE A 462 -12.35 -11.28 -9.05
CA PHE A 462 -11.10 -10.58 -8.80
C PHE A 462 -11.08 -9.27 -9.59
N LEU A 463 -11.31 -8.17 -8.91
CA LEU A 463 -11.41 -6.85 -9.53
C LEU A 463 -10.13 -6.08 -9.25
N PHE A 464 -9.54 -5.43 -10.24
CA PHE A 464 -8.29 -4.72 -10.06
C PHE A 464 -8.28 -3.35 -10.73
N VAL A 465 -7.36 -2.51 -10.27
CA VAL A 465 -7.19 -1.15 -10.78
C VAL A 465 -5.95 -1.09 -11.65
N SER A 466 -6.10 -0.61 -12.89
CA SER A 466 -4.97 -0.30 -13.76
C SER A 466 -4.18 0.87 -13.20
N LEU A 467 -2.86 0.95 -13.45
CA LEU A 467 -2.09 2.09 -12.99
C LEU A 467 -2.59 3.41 -13.60
N ALA A 468 -2.76 4.41 -12.74
CA ALA A 468 -3.15 5.76 -13.14
C ALA A 468 -2.02 6.45 -13.93
N SER A 469 -2.32 7.59 -14.56
CA SER A 469 -1.29 8.44 -15.16
C SER A 469 -0.37 9.04 -14.10
N PHE A 470 0.94 9.09 -14.39
CA PHE A 470 1.98 9.59 -13.48
C PHE A 470 3.15 10.19 -14.28
N LEU A 471 3.93 11.10 -13.69
CA LEU A 471 5.00 11.89 -14.33
C LEU A 471 4.49 12.91 -15.37
N ALA A 472 5.41 13.74 -15.85
CA ALA A 472 5.15 14.68 -16.94
C ALA A 472 4.65 13.95 -18.21
N ALA A 473 3.81 14.63 -18.98
CA ALA A 473 3.38 14.16 -20.28
C ALA A 473 4.57 14.05 -21.24
N GLN A 474 4.51 13.05 -22.14
CA GLN A 474 5.54 12.85 -23.16
C GLN A 474 5.13 13.56 -24.46
N ASP A 475 6.05 14.35 -25.02
CA ASP A 475 5.82 15.08 -26.28
C ASP A 475 5.82 14.15 -27.51
N GLU A 476 6.59 13.06 -27.46
CA GLU A 476 6.73 12.09 -28.55
C GLU A 476 6.43 10.66 -28.07
N PRO A 477 5.96 9.75 -28.96
CA PRO A 477 5.78 8.36 -28.61
C PRO A 477 7.11 7.70 -28.21
N GLN A 478 7.12 7.00 -27.08
CA GLN A 478 8.32 6.34 -26.57
C GLN A 478 7.98 5.05 -25.83
N GLU A 479 9.00 4.26 -25.51
CA GLU A 479 8.84 3.11 -24.63
C GLU A 479 8.52 3.54 -23.19
N SER A 480 7.72 2.73 -22.49
CA SER A 480 7.25 3.04 -21.14
C SER A 480 7.05 1.77 -20.33
N ASN A 481 7.85 1.60 -19.28
CA ASN A 481 7.69 0.50 -18.32
C ASN A 481 6.31 0.55 -17.63
N TRP A 482 5.77 1.76 -17.47
CA TRP A 482 4.45 2.00 -16.94
C TRP A 482 3.35 1.48 -17.87
N ALA A 483 3.47 1.73 -19.18
CA ALA A 483 2.55 1.18 -20.18
C ALA A 483 2.69 -0.35 -20.30
N ILE A 484 3.93 -0.88 -20.27
CA ILE A 484 4.19 -2.32 -20.21
C ILE A 484 3.49 -2.94 -19.00
N LEU A 485 3.59 -2.31 -17.82
CA LEU A 485 2.93 -2.82 -16.64
C LEU A 485 1.40 -2.76 -16.73
N ARG A 486 0.81 -1.70 -17.29
CA ARG A 486 -0.64 -1.65 -17.55
C ARG A 486 -1.08 -2.77 -18.49
N GLU A 487 -0.29 -3.08 -19.52
CA GLU A 487 -0.51 -4.23 -20.40
C GLU A 487 -0.41 -5.55 -19.61
N SER A 488 0.61 -5.70 -18.77
CA SER A 488 0.78 -6.88 -17.91
C SER A 488 -0.36 -7.06 -16.92
N GLN A 489 -0.90 -5.98 -16.37
CA GLN A 489 -2.11 -6.01 -15.55
C GLN A 489 -3.32 -6.47 -16.38
N ALA A 490 -3.50 -5.92 -17.59
CA ALA A 490 -4.60 -6.27 -18.48
C ALA A 490 -4.59 -7.76 -18.91
N ALA A 491 -3.42 -8.41 -18.95
CA ALA A 491 -3.34 -9.85 -19.23
C ALA A 491 -4.13 -10.71 -18.23
N ALA A 492 -4.40 -10.23 -17.01
CA ALA A 492 -5.25 -10.94 -16.05
C ALA A 492 -6.71 -11.07 -16.51
N MET A 493 -7.18 -10.24 -17.44
CA MET A 493 -8.53 -10.30 -18.01
C MET A 493 -8.77 -11.55 -18.88
N GLU A 494 -7.73 -12.33 -19.20
CA GLU A 494 -7.88 -13.65 -19.82
C GLU A 494 -8.48 -14.69 -18.86
N LEU A 495 -8.40 -14.45 -17.54
CA LEU A 495 -9.00 -15.32 -16.53
C LEU A 495 -10.51 -15.01 -16.38
N PRO A 496 -11.34 -16.01 -16.06
CA PRO A 496 -12.77 -15.79 -15.81
C PRO A 496 -12.98 -14.95 -14.55
N ASN A 497 -14.10 -14.21 -14.52
CA ASN A 497 -14.54 -13.39 -13.39
C ASN A 497 -13.48 -12.38 -12.91
N VAL A 498 -12.72 -11.81 -13.85
CA VAL A 498 -11.76 -10.73 -13.59
C VAL A 498 -12.29 -9.43 -14.22
N GLY A 499 -12.16 -8.32 -13.49
CA GLY A 499 -12.58 -7.00 -13.95
C GLY A 499 -11.50 -5.95 -13.75
N GLN A 500 -11.36 -5.03 -14.71
CA GLN A 500 -10.33 -3.98 -14.69
C GLN A 500 -10.98 -2.58 -14.62
N ALA A 501 -10.72 -1.86 -13.54
CA ALA A 501 -11.00 -0.43 -13.43
C ALA A 501 -9.86 0.37 -14.06
N ILE A 502 -10.13 1.04 -15.18
CA ILE A 502 -9.18 1.96 -15.83
C ILE A 502 -9.18 3.30 -15.08
N THR A 503 -8.02 3.94 -14.93
CA THR A 503 -7.83 5.18 -14.13
C THR A 503 -6.90 6.21 -14.80
N LEU A 504 -6.63 6.04 -16.11
CA LEU A 504 -5.77 6.92 -16.89
C LEU A 504 -6.15 8.41 -16.77
N ASP A 505 -7.44 8.69 -16.71
CA ASP A 505 -8.07 10.01 -16.75
C ASP A 505 -8.08 10.74 -15.41
N ILE A 506 -7.75 10.04 -14.31
CA ILE A 506 -7.77 10.57 -12.94
C ILE A 506 -6.40 10.52 -12.26
N GLY A 507 -5.32 10.31 -13.04
CA GLY A 507 -3.94 10.39 -12.55
C GLY A 507 -3.44 11.82 -12.34
N GLU A 508 -2.33 11.96 -11.63
CA GLU A 508 -1.68 13.25 -11.33
C GLU A 508 -0.22 13.20 -11.78
N ALA A 509 0.28 14.26 -12.43
CA ALA A 509 1.63 14.25 -13.00
C ALA A 509 2.73 14.20 -11.93
N GLU A 510 2.53 14.97 -10.84
CA GLU A 510 3.53 15.15 -9.78
C GLU A 510 3.31 14.24 -8.57
N ASP A 511 2.20 13.49 -8.52
CA ASP A 511 1.89 12.58 -7.42
C ASP A 511 1.38 11.24 -7.96
N ILE A 512 2.05 10.17 -7.56
CA ILE A 512 1.70 8.79 -7.90
C ILE A 512 0.40 8.31 -7.20
N HIS A 513 -0.11 9.09 -6.24
CA HIS A 513 -1.31 8.80 -5.46
C HIS A 513 -2.48 9.72 -5.83
N PRO A 514 -3.20 9.46 -6.95
CA PRO A 514 -4.30 10.31 -7.35
C PRO A 514 -5.38 10.40 -6.28
N ARG A 515 -5.85 11.61 -5.96
CA ARG A 515 -6.75 11.85 -4.82
C ARG A 515 -8.20 11.48 -5.09
N ASN A 516 -8.61 11.37 -6.35
CA ASN A 516 -9.95 10.92 -6.73
C ASN A 516 -10.07 9.40 -6.57
N LYS A 517 -10.30 8.95 -5.33
CA LYS A 517 -10.51 7.53 -4.99
C LYS A 517 -11.96 7.08 -5.18
N GLN A 518 -12.87 8.04 -5.26
CA GLN A 518 -14.29 7.83 -5.49
C GLN A 518 -14.52 7.15 -6.85
N ASP A 519 -13.93 7.68 -7.92
CA ASP A 519 -14.07 7.08 -9.25
C ASP A 519 -13.42 5.70 -9.36
N VAL A 520 -12.31 5.48 -8.62
CA VAL A 520 -11.68 4.15 -8.52
C VAL A 520 -12.66 3.14 -7.92
N GLY A 521 -13.23 3.48 -6.75
CA GLY A 521 -14.20 2.62 -6.06
C GLY A 521 -15.48 2.41 -6.89
N TYR A 522 -15.98 3.46 -7.55
CA TYR A 522 -17.15 3.39 -8.43
C TYR A 522 -16.93 2.45 -9.61
N ARG A 523 -15.78 2.54 -10.29
CA ARG A 523 -15.46 1.69 -11.45
C ARG A 523 -15.32 0.22 -11.03
N LEU A 524 -14.73 -0.06 -9.87
CA LEU A 524 -14.71 -1.41 -9.29
C LEU A 524 -16.14 -1.89 -8.94
N ALA A 525 -16.97 -1.02 -8.38
CA ALA A 525 -18.34 -1.36 -8.00
C ALA A 525 -19.21 -1.69 -9.22
N LEU A 526 -19.02 -1.01 -10.36
CA LEU A 526 -19.72 -1.37 -11.60
C LEU A 526 -19.38 -2.79 -12.06
N TRP A 527 -18.11 -3.19 -11.98
CA TRP A 527 -17.71 -4.58 -12.25
C TRP A 527 -18.35 -5.57 -11.29
N ALA A 528 -18.34 -5.29 -9.98
CA ALA A 528 -19.00 -6.15 -9.00
C ALA A 528 -20.51 -6.25 -9.26
N ARG A 529 -21.19 -5.14 -9.54
CA ARG A 529 -22.62 -5.09 -9.87
C ARG A 529 -22.95 -5.99 -11.07
N SER A 530 -22.14 -5.93 -12.12
CA SER A 530 -22.30 -6.79 -13.30
C SER A 530 -22.00 -8.27 -13.00
N LEU A 531 -20.83 -8.58 -12.44
CA LEU A 531 -20.33 -9.95 -12.30
C LEU A 531 -20.95 -10.72 -11.12
N VAL A 532 -21.27 -10.04 -10.03
CA VAL A 532 -21.71 -10.66 -8.77
C VAL A 532 -23.21 -10.52 -8.58
N TYR A 533 -23.74 -9.32 -8.82
CA TYR A 533 -25.16 -9.02 -8.57
C TYR A 533 -26.05 -9.19 -9.81
N GLY A 534 -25.46 -9.35 -11.00
CA GLY A 534 -26.18 -9.55 -12.27
C GLY A 534 -26.87 -8.28 -12.79
N ASP A 535 -26.50 -7.11 -12.27
CA ASP A 535 -27.04 -5.82 -12.71
C ASP A 535 -26.69 -5.57 -14.17
N GLN A 536 -27.67 -5.05 -14.93
CA GLN A 536 -27.48 -4.67 -16.33
C GLN A 536 -26.94 -3.25 -16.43
N VAL A 537 -25.68 -3.05 -16.00
CA VAL A 537 -24.96 -1.77 -16.05
C VAL A 537 -23.79 -1.80 -17.02
N VAL A 538 -23.53 -0.67 -17.66
CA VAL A 538 -22.27 -0.44 -18.38
C VAL A 538 -21.16 -0.34 -17.34
N HIS A 539 -20.26 -1.33 -17.34
CA HIS A 539 -19.29 -1.54 -16.26
C HIS A 539 -17.83 -1.38 -16.67
N ALA A 540 -17.56 -1.22 -17.96
CA ALA A 540 -16.24 -0.97 -18.49
C ALA A 540 -16.30 0.01 -19.66
N GLY A 541 -15.20 0.74 -19.88
CA GLY A 541 -14.97 1.50 -21.10
C GLY A 541 -14.47 0.61 -22.23
N PRO A 542 -14.19 1.19 -23.42
CA PRO A 542 -13.77 0.42 -24.58
C PRO A 542 -12.51 -0.42 -24.34
N ILE A 543 -12.56 -1.71 -24.66
CA ILE A 543 -11.42 -2.63 -24.57
C ILE A 543 -11.08 -3.11 -25.98
N TYR A 544 -9.83 -2.94 -26.40
CA TYR A 544 -9.40 -3.35 -27.74
C TYR A 544 -9.68 -4.85 -27.98
N ARG A 545 -10.33 -5.16 -29.11
CA ARG A 545 -10.65 -6.53 -29.52
C ARG A 545 -9.84 -6.98 -30.73
N GLU A 546 -9.93 -6.23 -31.82
CA GLU A 546 -9.36 -6.62 -33.10
C GLU A 546 -9.10 -5.39 -33.99
N HIS A 547 -8.37 -5.61 -35.08
CA HIS A 547 -8.12 -4.59 -36.08
C HIS A 547 -7.98 -5.18 -37.48
N SER A 548 -8.09 -4.31 -38.48
CA SER A 548 -7.76 -4.59 -39.88
C SER A 548 -6.89 -3.49 -40.46
N ILE A 549 -6.06 -3.84 -41.43
CA ILE A 549 -5.16 -2.91 -42.12
C ILE A 549 -5.55 -2.91 -43.59
N GLU A 550 -6.06 -1.78 -44.07
CA GLU A 550 -6.49 -1.62 -45.46
C GLU A 550 -6.14 -0.22 -45.97
N HIS A 551 -5.53 -0.14 -47.16
CA HIS A 551 -5.25 1.12 -47.85
C HIS A 551 -4.51 2.16 -46.99
N GLY A 552 -3.52 1.72 -46.21
CA GLY A 552 -2.72 2.60 -45.34
C GLY A 552 -3.44 3.09 -44.08
N LYS A 553 -4.56 2.47 -43.72
CA LYS A 553 -5.34 2.80 -42.52
C LYS A 553 -5.51 1.56 -41.65
N VAL A 554 -5.52 1.78 -40.33
CA VAL A 554 -5.81 0.76 -39.33
C VAL A 554 -7.19 1.02 -38.77
N THR A 555 -8.13 0.08 -38.94
CA THR A 555 -9.45 0.16 -38.31
C THR A 555 -9.46 -0.73 -37.08
N LEU A 556 -9.85 -0.17 -35.94
CA LEU A 556 -9.84 -0.80 -34.62
C LEU A 556 -11.28 -1.00 -34.13
N TRP A 557 -11.55 -2.17 -33.54
CA TRP A 557 -12.82 -2.48 -32.89
C TRP A 557 -12.62 -2.84 -31.43
N PHE A 558 -13.64 -2.53 -30.64
CA PHE A 558 -13.60 -2.61 -29.18
C PHE A 558 -14.79 -3.40 -28.66
N ASP A 559 -14.57 -4.12 -27.57
CA ASP A 559 -15.65 -4.54 -26.68
C ASP A 559 -16.00 -3.40 -25.70
N HIS A 560 -17.13 -3.53 -25.00
CA HIS A 560 -17.57 -2.57 -23.98
C HIS A 560 -17.74 -1.12 -24.46
N VAL A 561 -18.22 -0.94 -25.70
CA VAL A 561 -18.51 0.40 -26.27
C VAL A 561 -19.71 1.11 -25.64
N GLY A 562 -20.48 0.44 -24.78
CA GLY A 562 -21.65 1.03 -24.10
C GLY A 562 -22.66 1.60 -25.10
N GLY A 563 -23.08 2.84 -24.89
CA GLY A 563 -23.93 3.59 -25.82
C GLY A 563 -23.23 4.10 -27.09
N GLY A 564 -21.92 3.88 -27.24
CA GLY A 564 -21.09 4.30 -28.36
C GLY A 564 -19.76 4.91 -27.91
N LEU A 565 -18.82 5.07 -28.86
CA LEU A 565 -17.53 5.69 -28.61
C LEU A 565 -17.64 7.23 -28.57
N ALA A 566 -16.91 7.87 -27.66
CA ALA A 566 -16.88 9.32 -27.49
C ALA A 566 -15.48 9.82 -27.08
N THR A 567 -15.29 11.14 -27.09
CA THR A 567 -14.12 11.81 -26.51
C THR A 567 -14.51 12.50 -25.20
N ARG A 568 -13.65 12.38 -24.19
CA ARG A 568 -13.89 12.91 -22.84
C ARG A 568 -14.10 14.43 -22.78
N ASP A 569 -13.50 15.14 -23.72
CA ASP A 569 -13.43 16.61 -23.78
C ASP A 569 -14.16 17.21 -24.99
N ASP A 570 -14.96 16.41 -25.71
CA ASP A 570 -15.58 16.78 -27.00
C ASP A 570 -14.55 17.25 -28.06
N GLY A 571 -13.27 16.99 -27.82
CA GLY A 571 -12.15 17.38 -28.68
C GLY A 571 -11.81 16.34 -29.74
N PRO A 572 -10.79 16.61 -30.58
CA PRO A 572 -10.23 15.61 -31.48
C PRO A 572 -9.77 14.36 -30.73
N LEU A 573 -9.99 13.18 -31.31
CA LEU A 573 -9.55 11.92 -30.72
C LEU A 573 -8.01 11.85 -30.74
N GLY A 574 -7.42 11.67 -29.55
CA GLY A 574 -5.96 11.66 -29.36
C GLY A 574 -5.44 10.38 -28.69
N GLY A 575 -4.13 10.35 -28.43
CA GLY A 575 -3.45 9.26 -27.73
C GLY A 575 -3.08 8.06 -28.58
N PHE A 576 -3.17 8.14 -29.92
CA PHE A 576 -2.81 7.07 -30.85
C PHE A 576 -1.45 7.32 -31.50
N ALA A 577 -0.58 6.31 -31.47
CA ALA A 577 0.67 6.28 -32.22
C ALA A 577 0.65 5.11 -33.22
N ILE A 578 1.27 5.29 -34.38
CA ILE A 578 1.30 4.31 -35.48
C ILE A 578 2.74 4.08 -35.94
N ALA A 579 3.05 2.85 -36.33
CA ALA A 579 4.36 2.45 -36.85
C ALA A 579 4.23 1.61 -38.14
N GLY A 580 5.22 1.74 -39.02
CA GLY A 580 5.41 0.90 -40.20
C GLY A 580 6.28 -0.33 -39.92
N GLU A 581 6.90 -0.91 -40.96
CA GLU A 581 7.81 -2.06 -40.81
C GLU A 581 9.08 -1.74 -40.00
N GLU A 582 9.48 -0.46 -39.96
CA GLU A 582 10.67 0.00 -39.23
C GLU A 582 10.46 0.01 -37.71
N GLY A 583 9.21 -0.05 -37.23
CA GLY A 583 8.87 -0.14 -35.81
C GLY A 583 8.95 1.18 -35.03
N GLU A 584 9.37 2.27 -35.66
CA GLU A 584 9.35 3.62 -35.05
C GLU A 584 7.91 4.14 -34.99
N PHE A 585 7.47 4.50 -33.78
CA PHE A 585 6.13 5.02 -33.53
C PHE A 585 6.11 6.55 -33.65
N ILE A 586 5.12 7.06 -34.38
CA ILE A 586 4.81 8.50 -34.46
C ILE A 586 3.34 8.75 -34.12
N TRP A 587 3.00 9.95 -33.65
CA TRP A 587 1.61 10.31 -33.40
C TRP A 587 0.76 10.20 -34.67
N ALA A 588 -0.47 9.72 -34.53
CA ALA A 588 -1.34 9.41 -35.66
C ALA A 588 -2.67 10.19 -35.61
N ASP A 589 -3.24 10.45 -36.78
CA ASP A 589 -4.62 10.93 -36.88
C ASP A 589 -5.57 9.78 -36.57
N ALA A 590 -6.52 10.01 -35.64
CA ALA A 590 -7.54 9.03 -35.27
C ALA A 590 -8.96 9.63 -35.39
N GLN A 591 -9.91 8.83 -35.87
CA GLN A 591 -11.31 9.25 -36.01
C GLN A 591 -12.29 8.15 -35.59
N ILE A 592 -13.31 8.53 -34.82
CA ILE A 592 -14.43 7.65 -34.48
C ILE A 592 -15.34 7.49 -35.71
N GLN A 593 -15.64 6.24 -36.09
CA GLN A 593 -16.57 5.88 -37.16
C GLN A 593 -17.54 4.81 -36.67
N GLY A 594 -18.70 5.24 -36.14
CA GLY A 594 -19.62 4.35 -35.43
C GLY A 594 -18.93 3.74 -34.21
N ASP A 595 -18.90 2.42 -34.12
CA ASP A 595 -18.28 1.68 -33.01
C ASP A 595 -16.82 1.28 -33.32
N SER A 596 -16.17 1.98 -34.26
CA SER A 596 -14.79 1.71 -34.66
C SER A 596 -13.94 2.98 -34.67
N ILE A 597 -12.62 2.81 -34.63
CA ILE A 597 -11.66 3.91 -34.75
C ILE A 597 -10.77 3.65 -35.95
N VAL A 598 -10.62 4.67 -36.81
CA VAL A 598 -9.71 4.63 -37.96
C VAL A 598 -8.48 5.47 -37.66
N VAL A 599 -7.30 4.84 -37.71
CA VAL A 599 -6.00 5.45 -37.42
C VAL A 599 -5.14 5.46 -38.68
N SER A 600 -4.48 6.58 -38.97
CA SER A 600 -3.57 6.72 -40.12
C SER A 600 -2.55 7.83 -39.95
N HIS A 601 -1.47 7.79 -40.71
CA HIS A 601 -0.52 8.90 -40.83
C HIS A 601 0.02 8.99 -42.27
N PRO A 602 0.15 10.19 -42.87
CA PRO A 602 0.60 10.34 -44.26
C PRO A 602 1.99 9.74 -44.53
N ASP A 603 2.88 9.80 -43.53
CA ASP A 603 4.24 9.27 -43.64
C ASP A 603 4.33 7.76 -43.38
N ILE A 604 3.23 7.10 -42.97
CA ILE A 604 3.15 5.66 -42.72
C ILE A 604 2.13 5.02 -43.67
N PRO A 605 2.46 4.88 -44.98
CA PRO A 605 1.54 4.33 -45.97
C PRO A 605 1.29 2.82 -45.82
N ASN A 606 2.18 2.11 -45.10
CA ASN A 606 2.08 0.67 -44.83
C ASN A 606 2.19 0.43 -43.31
N PRO A 607 1.14 0.74 -42.53
CA PRO A 607 1.18 0.55 -41.08
C PRO A 607 1.20 -0.94 -40.72
N THR A 608 1.89 -1.27 -39.64
CA THR A 608 1.95 -2.63 -39.08
C THR A 608 1.39 -2.67 -37.66
N SER A 609 1.50 -1.56 -36.93
CA SER A 609 1.25 -1.52 -35.48
C SER A 609 0.64 -0.19 -35.06
N VAL A 610 -0.23 -0.21 -34.06
CA VAL A 610 -0.84 0.96 -33.40
C VAL A 610 -0.72 0.80 -31.90
N ARG A 611 -0.49 1.91 -31.18
CA ARG A 611 -0.52 2.01 -29.72
C ARG A 611 -1.56 3.04 -29.30
N TYR A 612 -2.29 2.77 -28.23
CA TYR A 612 -3.16 3.74 -27.56
C TYR A 612 -2.73 3.94 -26.12
N ALA A 613 -2.60 5.20 -25.70
CA ALA A 613 -2.25 5.59 -24.34
C ALA A 613 -0.95 4.93 -23.80
N TRP A 614 0.03 4.70 -24.68
CA TRP A 614 1.29 4.03 -24.37
C TRP A 614 2.34 5.00 -23.83
N ALA A 615 2.11 5.53 -22.64
CA ALA A 615 3.01 6.46 -21.97
C ALA A 615 2.81 6.43 -20.44
N TYR A 616 3.72 7.06 -19.69
CA TYR A 616 3.54 7.26 -18.24
C TYR A 616 2.29 8.14 -17.98
N ASN A 617 2.20 9.28 -18.69
CA ASN A 617 1.08 10.22 -18.61
C ASN A 617 0.55 10.60 -20.02
N PRO A 618 -0.32 9.77 -20.61
CA PRO A 618 -0.88 10.01 -21.94
C PRO A 618 -2.01 11.06 -21.90
N THR A 619 -1.68 12.34 -21.67
CA THR A 619 -2.68 13.42 -21.49
C THR A 619 -3.60 13.62 -22.68
N THR A 620 -3.17 13.26 -23.90
CA THR A 620 -3.98 13.33 -25.12
C THR A 620 -4.93 12.16 -25.30
N ALA A 621 -4.81 11.10 -24.48
CA ALA A 621 -5.72 9.96 -24.51
C ALA A 621 -7.09 10.35 -23.91
N ASN A 622 -8.09 10.45 -24.77
CA ASN A 622 -9.42 10.92 -24.42
C ASN A 622 -10.56 9.98 -24.86
N LEU A 623 -10.25 8.76 -25.34
CA LEU A 623 -11.27 7.79 -25.74
C LEU A 623 -12.04 7.27 -24.52
N ILE A 624 -13.36 7.44 -24.55
CA ILE A 624 -14.32 6.93 -23.57
C ILE A 624 -15.49 6.25 -24.31
N ASN A 625 -16.35 5.55 -23.57
CA ASN A 625 -17.71 5.28 -24.05
C ASN A 625 -18.65 6.44 -23.68
N ALA A 626 -19.89 6.41 -24.19
CA ALA A 626 -20.92 7.41 -23.94
C ALA A 626 -21.27 7.59 -22.46
N GLU A 627 -21.03 6.57 -21.63
CA GLU A 627 -21.21 6.58 -20.18
C GLU A 627 -20.02 7.22 -19.42
N GLY A 628 -18.97 7.64 -20.12
CA GLY A 628 -17.82 8.32 -19.55
C GLY A 628 -16.72 7.40 -19.03
N LEU A 629 -16.79 6.09 -19.29
CA LEU A 629 -15.75 5.15 -18.86
C LEU A 629 -14.57 5.14 -19.87
N PRO A 630 -13.32 5.32 -19.40
CA PRO A 630 -12.15 5.40 -20.26
C PRO A 630 -11.77 4.07 -20.89
N ALA A 631 -11.26 4.16 -22.11
CA ALA A 631 -10.73 3.00 -22.83
C ALA A 631 -9.44 2.48 -22.22
N ALA A 632 -9.25 1.16 -22.25
CA ALA A 632 -8.03 0.51 -21.80
C ALA A 632 -6.84 0.80 -22.75
N PRO A 633 -5.62 1.06 -22.25
CA PRO A 633 -4.43 1.13 -23.08
C PRO A 633 -4.18 -0.20 -23.80
N PHE A 634 -3.65 -0.14 -25.02
CA PHE A 634 -3.31 -1.34 -25.79
C PHE A 634 -2.23 -1.06 -26.84
N ARG A 635 -1.70 -2.14 -27.42
CA ARG A 635 -0.91 -2.11 -28.65
C ARG A 635 -1.34 -3.22 -29.60
N THR A 636 -1.16 -3.02 -30.90
CA THR A 636 -1.29 -4.05 -31.93
C THR A 636 0.10 -4.49 -32.40
N GLY A 637 0.25 -5.77 -32.71
CA GLY A 637 1.57 -6.36 -32.98
C GLY A 637 2.37 -6.60 -31.69
N ARG A 638 3.05 -7.74 -31.58
CA ARG A 638 3.98 -8.07 -30.49
C ARG A 638 5.39 -8.22 -31.03
#